data_AF-A0A972YL96-F1
#
_entry.id   AF-A0A972YL96-F1
#
_cell.length_a   1.000
_cell.length_b   1.000
_cell.length_c   1.000
_cell.angle_alpha   90.00
_cell.angle_beta   90.00
_cell.angle_gamma   90.00
#
_symmetry.space_group_name_H-M   'P 1'
#
loop_
_entity.id
_entity.type
_entity.pdbx_description
1 polymer ?
#
loop_
_entity_poly.entity_id
_entity_poly.type
_entity_poly.pdbx_seq_one_letter_code
_entity_poly.pdbx_strand_id
1 'polypeptide(L)'
;MQINALERSVQLSVRELASFRNVPTSESPAAGPWRANVGQQWHAIAEEQTRSQCPAAEFEVSVKASIRHRDWTFKIQGRIDQRLPAAGGFTIREVKTITSPLPAPPDELVAQHPDYFAQVAIYRGLLAALPENKDQKLSAELQFINISDGCVQSITLTENEESLYTQQLDALIPFLNDRRLARLRLDQIQIQPAFEILREGQAELFSTLEDSALRSKTVLLEAPTGFGKTGIALEHALSQMKAGRFERCIYLTSKSTGQLQTIQQLKAMIGDDLRFIQMRNRYEHRIESAKHTCTGDTRCDKGLAQLWFEADIHAPELFKDGTLTLDRAKNLGAQTGVCPYALTRSCLPFAEFWVGDTNYVFAPGSQGVFNSPYGFDPAKTLLIVDEAHNLPDRAADALSNEIASGDLVFALEELRSAGASRRLVSIGNDLVRCIDNLDTGPLKGDLSYELLDICEEFERQLQQDHFDYEVAAPFAIEIAWRIPNLAKNLAEPANKFLLWCPQPGHFRATCLDASDWIAECLKPFGGSILMSATLTPIQSFRMSCGLTKESSTTATGHASWRDDAYSVAIDSRVDTRFKQRDKHYETTARTVAALCSESAGAPVAVFFASYQYAENVRAYAEALDPHLRISLQPRGVDLAEQAEFIEQGLLMSDALFLILGSSYAEGVDQLGGKVHTAMVVGPALPEVNAVQDAKMEAHPSF
;
A
#
# COMPACT_ATOMS: atom_id res chain seq x y z
N MET A 1 -17.50 -2.72 8.59
CA MET A 1 -18.89 -2.38 8.25
C MET A 1 -19.26 -3.15 6.99
N GLN A 2 -20.31 -3.97 7.04
CA GLN A 2 -20.83 -4.74 5.91
C GLN A 2 -22.16 -4.15 5.47
N ILE A 3 -22.28 -3.80 4.19
CA ILE A 3 -23.46 -3.13 3.64
C ILE A 3 -24.15 -4.07 2.67
N ASN A 4 -25.47 -4.21 2.82
CA ASN A 4 -26.35 -4.77 1.80
C ASN A 4 -27.22 -3.64 1.24
N ALA A 5 -26.75 -3.07 0.13
CA ALA A 5 -27.36 -1.92 -0.53
C ALA A 5 -28.79 -2.20 -1.04
N LEU A 6 -29.06 -3.42 -1.48
CA LEU A 6 -30.35 -3.81 -2.05
C LEU A 6 -31.40 -3.96 -0.96
N GLU A 7 -31.06 -4.66 0.12
CA GLU A 7 -31.93 -4.86 1.30
C GLU A 7 -32.00 -3.65 2.23
N ARG A 8 -31.20 -2.61 1.98
CA ARG A 8 -31.04 -1.44 2.87
C ARG A 8 -30.70 -1.88 4.30
N SER A 9 -29.71 -2.74 4.43
CA SER A 9 -29.19 -3.16 5.74
C SER A 9 -27.70 -2.92 5.87
N VAL A 10 -27.25 -2.60 7.08
CA VAL A 10 -25.83 -2.43 7.41
C VAL A 10 -25.53 -3.16 8.71
N GLN A 11 -24.43 -3.91 8.74
CA GLN A 11 -23.86 -4.52 9.92
C GLN A 11 -22.55 -3.84 10.27
N LEU A 12 -22.42 -3.36 11.50
CA LEU A 12 -21.26 -2.58 11.92
C LEU A 12 -21.03 -2.70 13.42
N SER A 13 -19.79 -2.45 13.84
CA SER A 13 -19.49 -2.35 15.26
C SER A 13 -19.92 -0.99 15.83
N VAL A 14 -20.08 -0.92 17.16
CA VAL A 14 -20.33 0.36 17.85
C VAL A 14 -19.18 1.34 17.60
N ARG A 15 -17.93 0.87 17.60
CA ARG A 15 -16.75 1.70 17.28
C ARG A 15 -16.79 2.26 15.85
N GLU A 16 -17.22 1.45 14.88
CA GLU A 16 -17.37 1.90 13.49
C GLU A 16 -18.42 2.98 13.34
N LEU A 17 -19.58 2.84 14.02
CA LEU A 17 -20.62 3.87 14.02
C LEU A 17 -20.17 5.14 14.75
N ALA A 18 -19.52 4.98 15.90
CA ALA A 18 -19.08 6.10 16.74
C ALA A 18 -18.01 6.97 16.08
N SER A 19 -17.09 6.34 15.34
CA SER A 19 -15.99 7.01 14.63
C SER A 19 -16.36 7.47 13.21
N PHE A 20 -17.50 7.06 12.67
CA PHE A 20 -17.90 7.44 11.32
C PHE A 20 -18.08 8.96 11.20
N ARG A 21 -17.51 9.56 10.16
CA ARG A 21 -17.70 10.97 9.82
C ARG A 21 -17.84 11.09 8.30
N ASN A 22 -18.65 12.05 7.84
CA ASN A 22 -18.70 12.45 6.43
C ASN A 22 -17.59 13.43 6.03
N VAL A 23 -16.58 13.58 6.89
CA VAL A 23 -15.38 14.37 6.65
C VAL A 23 -14.17 13.45 6.83
N PRO A 24 -13.03 13.74 6.18
CA PRO A 24 -11.83 12.97 6.37
C PRO A 24 -11.39 13.09 7.82
N THR A 25 -10.92 11.99 8.38
CA THR A 25 -10.09 12.04 9.57
C THR A 25 -8.68 12.42 9.14
N SER A 26 -8.07 13.39 9.83
CA SER A 26 -6.62 13.52 9.77
C SER A 26 -6.05 12.17 10.23
N GLU A 27 -5.10 11.61 9.49
CA GLU A 27 -4.26 10.59 10.10
C GLU A 27 -3.60 11.25 11.29
N SER A 28 -4.05 10.93 12.51
CA SER A 28 -3.10 10.95 13.63
C SER A 28 -1.94 10.10 13.13
N PRO A 29 -0.70 10.64 13.08
CA PRO A 29 0.46 9.95 12.51
C PRO A 29 0.37 8.52 12.98
N ALA A 30 0.09 7.62 12.01
CA ALA A 30 -0.56 6.33 12.24
C ALA A 30 -0.19 5.85 13.63
N ALA A 31 -1.11 6.01 14.59
CA ALA A 31 -0.84 5.73 15.99
C ALA A 31 -0.24 4.33 15.98
N GLY A 32 1.09 4.26 16.13
CA GLY A 32 1.82 3.11 15.62
C GLY A 32 1.35 1.86 16.35
N PRO A 33 1.79 0.67 15.94
CA PRO A 33 1.52 -0.56 16.71
C PRO A 33 1.71 -0.37 18.24
N TRP A 34 2.60 0.53 18.62
CA TRP A 34 2.79 1.02 19.98
C TRP A 34 1.58 1.60 20.72
N ARG A 35 0.78 2.47 20.10
CA ARG A 35 -0.35 3.14 20.75
C ARG A 35 -1.41 2.13 21.16
N ALA A 36 -1.59 1.08 20.35
CA ALA A 36 -2.48 -0.02 20.66
C ALA A 36 -1.98 -0.82 21.87
N ASN A 37 -0.68 -1.12 21.94
CA ASN A 37 -0.07 -1.86 23.05
C ASN A 37 -0.18 -1.09 24.38
N VAL A 38 0.21 0.19 24.39
CA VAL A 38 0.09 1.06 25.58
C VAL A 38 -1.37 1.16 26.02
N GLY A 39 -2.30 1.28 25.06
CA GLY A 39 -3.73 1.26 25.33
C GLY A 39 -4.18 0.00 26.09
N GLN A 40 -3.82 -1.19 25.61
CA GLN A 40 -4.21 -2.45 26.23
C GLN A 40 -3.72 -2.59 27.68
N GLN A 41 -2.50 -2.15 27.97
CA GLN A 41 -1.95 -2.18 29.32
C GLN A 41 -2.77 -1.33 30.29
N TRP A 42 -3.10 -0.09 29.90
CA TRP A 42 -3.93 0.79 30.72
C TRP A 42 -5.36 0.27 30.90
N HIS A 43 -5.94 -0.38 29.88
CA HIS A 43 -7.22 -1.07 30.03
C HIS A 43 -7.16 -2.19 31.07
N ALA A 44 -6.11 -3.02 31.06
CA ALA A 44 -5.92 -4.10 32.03
C ALA A 44 -5.76 -3.56 33.46
N ILE A 45 -4.99 -2.48 33.64
CA ILE A 45 -4.82 -1.81 34.94
C ILE A 45 -6.17 -1.25 35.44
N ALA A 46 -6.94 -0.59 34.56
CA ALA A 46 -8.24 -0.03 34.91
C ALA A 46 -9.26 -1.12 35.30
N GLU A 47 -9.22 -2.26 34.62
CA GLU A 47 -10.03 -3.44 34.95
C GLU A 47 -9.67 -4.01 36.33
N GLU A 48 -8.39 -4.21 36.62
CA GLU A 48 -7.93 -4.72 37.92
C GLU A 48 -8.31 -3.78 39.07
N GLN A 49 -8.09 -2.47 38.90
CA GLN A 49 -8.49 -1.45 39.87
C GLN A 49 -10.00 -1.48 40.11
N THR A 50 -10.80 -1.55 39.04
CA THR A 50 -12.26 -1.61 39.15
C THR A 50 -12.72 -2.88 39.85
N ARG A 51 -12.12 -4.03 39.54
CA ARG A 51 -12.45 -5.32 40.19
C ARG A 51 -12.17 -5.29 41.69
N SER A 52 -11.10 -4.59 42.11
CA SER A 52 -10.77 -4.43 43.53
C SER A 52 -11.78 -3.56 44.29
N GLN A 53 -12.30 -2.51 43.64
CA GLN A 53 -13.24 -1.55 44.24
C GLN A 53 -14.70 -2.02 44.15
N CYS A 54 -15.05 -2.71 43.06
CA CYS A 54 -16.39 -3.20 42.77
C CYS A 54 -16.34 -4.66 42.29
N PRO A 55 -16.34 -5.65 43.21
CA PRO A 55 -16.27 -7.07 42.84
C PRO A 55 -17.46 -7.57 42.02
N ALA A 56 -18.58 -6.85 42.03
CA ALA A 56 -19.79 -7.15 41.25
C ALA A 56 -19.80 -6.50 39.86
N ALA A 57 -18.72 -5.81 39.47
CA ALA A 57 -18.56 -5.29 38.12
C ALA A 57 -18.46 -6.44 37.10
N GLU A 58 -19.19 -6.31 36.01
CA GLU A 58 -19.02 -7.16 34.83
C GLU A 58 -18.08 -6.44 33.87
N PHE A 59 -17.20 -7.19 33.23
CA PHE A 59 -16.25 -6.67 32.26
C PHE A 59 -16.62 -7.18 30.89
N GLU A 60 -16.32 -6.37 29.88
CA GLU A 60 -16.23 -6.86 28.51
C GLU A 60 -17.56 -7.47 28.01
N VAL A 61 -18.65 -6.75 28.31
CA VAL A 61 -20.04 -7.17 28.14
C VAL A 61 -20.47 -6.99 26.68
N SER A 62 -20.81 -8.09 26.02
CA SER A 62 -21.27 -8.07 24.63
C SER A 62 -22.69 -7.53 24.50
N VAL A 63 -22.91 -6.63 23.55
CA VAL A 63 -24.23 -6.10 23.19
C VAL A 63 -24.45 -6.19 21.69
N LYS A 64 -25.67 -6.58 21.31
CA LYS A 64 -26.10 -6.68 19.91
C LYS A 64 -27.55 -6.29 19.79
N ALA A 65 -27.86 -5.43 18.82
CA ALA A 65 -29.23 -5.02 18.53
C ALA A 65 -29.43 -4.82 17.02
N SER A 66 -30.68 -5.01 16.57
CA SER A 66 -31.11 -4.68 15.22
C SER A 66 -32.16 -3.60 15.30
N ILE A 67 -31.86 -2.42 14.78
CA ILE A 67 -32.71 -1.23 14.90
C ILE A 67 -33.03 -0.72 13.51
N ARG A 68 -34.29 -0.36 13.28
CA ARG A 68 -34.72 0.30 12.05
C ARG A 68 -34.60 1.80 12.25
N HIS A 69 -33.84 2.46 11.39
CA HIS A 69 -33.67 3.91 11.41
C HIS A 69 -33.81 4.46 9.99
N ARG A 70 -34.78 5.36 9.80
CA ARG A 70 -35.25 5.77 8.47
C ARG A 70 -35.59 4.53 7.60
N ASP A 71 -35.04 4.46 6.39
CA ASP A 71 -35.23 3.35 5.45
C ASP A 71 -34.22 2.22 5.58
N TRP A 72 -33.33 2.28 6.59
CA TRP A 72 -32.24 1.33 6.77
C TRP A 72 -32.39 0.49 8.04
N THR A 73 -31.94 -0.76 7.98
CA THR A 73 -31.82 -1.64 9.14
C THR A 73 -30.36 -1.69 9.60
N PHE A 74 -30.10 -1.24 10.82
CA PHE A 74 -28.79 -1.24 11.45
C PHE A 74 -28.65 -2.43 12.37
N LYS A 75 -27.72 -3.35 12.06
CA LYS A 75 -27.32 -4.47 12.90
C LYS A 75 -26.03 -4.08 13.62
N ILE A 76 -26.16 -3.57 14.84
CA ILE A 76 -25.05 -3.00 15.60
C ILE A 76 -24.61 -3.99 16.67
N GLN A 77 -23.30 -4.19 16.81
CA GLN A 77 -22.72 -5.03 17.85
C GLN A 77 -21.49 -4.37 18.47
N GLY A 78 -21.20 -4.67 19.73
CA GLY A 78 -19.99 -4.18 20.38
C GLY A 78 -19.80 -4.84 21.73
N ARG A 79 -18.75 -4.40 22.42
CA ARG A 79 -18.34 -4.91 23.73
C ARG A 79 -18.06 -3.71 24.62
N ILE A 80 -18.83 -3.62 25.70
CA ILE A 80 -18.75 -2.56 26.69
C ILE A 80 -17.62 -2.92 27.66
N ASP A 81 -16.67 -2.03 27.90
CA ASP A 81 -15.51 -2.33 28.74
C ASP A 81 -15.93 -2.74 30.16
N GLN A 82 -16.81 -1.96 30.80
CA GLN A 82 -17.26 -2.23 32.17
C GLN A 82 -18.75 -1.95 32.36
N ARG A 83 -19.42 -2.80 33.14
CA ARG A 83 -20.78 -2.62 33.62
C ARG A 83 -20.80 -2.69 35.14
N LEU A 84 -21.17 -1.59 35.76
CA LEU A 84 -21.12 -1.37 37.20
C LEU A 84 -22.54 -1.37 37.78
N PRO A 85 -22.79 -2.09 38.89
CA PRO A 85 -24.10 -2.07 39.53
C PRO A 85 -24.46 -0.67 40.04
N ALA A 86 -25.70 -0.24 39.84
CA ALA A 86 -26.22 1.04 40.31
C ALA A 86 -27.62 0.88 40.92
N ALA A 87 -28.07 1.86 41.70
CA ALA A 87 -29.39 1.81 42.31
C ALA A 87 -30.50 1.81 41.23
N GLY A 88 -31.22 0.69 41.11
CA GLY A 88 -32.30 0.51 40.13
C GLY A 88 -31.83 0.20 38.70
N GLY A 89 -30.56 -0.17 38.50
CA GLY A 89 -30.03 -0.50 37.18
C GLY A 89 -28.51 -0.65 37.19
N PHE A 90 -27.82 -0.04 36.23
CA PHE A 90 -26.36 -0.13 36.10
C PHE A 90 -25.78 1.07 35.34
N THR A 91 -24.50 1.32 35.56
CA THR A 91 -23.69 2.26 34.80
C THR A 91 -22.82 1.49 33.82
N ILE A 92 -22.83 1.87 32.55
CA ILE A 92 -21.81 1.41 31.60
C ILE A 92 -20.64 2.38 31.61
N ARG A 93 -19.42 1.87 31.54
CA ARG A 93 -18.20 2.66 31.44
C ARG A 93 -17.36 2.17 30.28
N GLU A 94 -16.95 3.09 29.42
CA GLU A 94 -15.84 2.89 28.47
C GLU A 94 -14.58 3.53 29.01
N VAL A 95 -13.46 2.84 28.83
CA VAL A 95 -12.12 3.33 29.19
C VAL A 95 -11.44 3.82 27.91
N LYS A 96 -10.81 4.99 27.96
CA LYS A 96 -10.09 5.59 26.82
C LYS A 96 -8.76 6.17 27.26
N THR A 97 -7.74 5.91 26.46
CA THR A 97 -6.38 6.40 26.71
C THR A 97 -6.05 7.59 25.82
N ILE A 98 -5.54 8.67 26.41
CA ILE A 98 -5.21 9.93 25.71
C ILE A 98 -3.81 10.41 26.08
N THR A 99 -3.26 11.35 25.32
CA THR A 99 -1.99 12.05 25.65
C THR A 99 -2.22 13.41 26.26
N SER A 100 -3.39 14.01 26.02
CA SER A 100 -3.74 15.33 26.53
C SER A 100 -3.77 15.33 28.08
N PRO A 101 -3.23 16.37 28.74
CA PRO A 101 -3.21 16.47 30.19
C PRO A 101 -4.59 16.29 30.82
N LEU A 102 -4.63 15.61 31.97
CA LEU A 102 -5.83 15.46 32.79
C LEU A 102 -5.56 16.03 34.21
N PRO A 103 -6.54 16.65 34.88
CA PRO A 103 -7.92 16.81 34.43
C PRO A 103 -8.09 17.94 33.41
N ALA A 104 -9.01 17.75 32.47
CA ALA A 104 -9.42 18.74 31.48
C ALA A 104 -10.91 19.11 31.68
N PRO A 105 -11.34 20.31 31.24
CA PRO A 105 -12.76 20.66 31.21
C PRO A 105 -13.59 19.65 30.40
N PRO A 106 -14.78 19.23 30.86
CA PRO A 106 -15.63 18.28 30.13
C PRO A 106 -15.94 18.70 28.68
N ASP A 107 -16.25 19.98 28.46
CA ASP A 107 -16.57 20.51 27.12
C ASP A 107 -15.37 20.39 26.15
N GLU A 108 -14.15 20.50 26.68
CA GLU A 108 -12.92 20.35 25.89
C GLU A 108 -12.71 18.88 25.49
N LEU A 109 -12.92 17.94 26.42
CA LEU A 109 -12.85 16.51 26.13
C LEU A 109 -13.90 16.08 25.10
N VAL A 110 -15.12 16.61 25.18
CA VAL A 110 -16.19 16.36 24.19
C VAL A 110 -15.77 16.87 22.81
N ALA A 111 -15.20 18.07 22.73
CA ALA A 111 -14.76 18.65 21.46
C ALA A 111 -13.57 17.91 20.84
N GLN A 112 -12.63 17.43 21.67
CA GLN A 112 -11.42 16.72 21.21
C GLN A 112 -11.70 15.25 20.86
N HIS A 113 -12.63 14.60 21.56
CA HIS A 113 -12.89 13.17 21.44
C HIS A 113 -14.38 12.82 21.20
N PRO A 114 -15.06 13.45 20.23
CA PRO A 114 -16.50 13.28 20.04
C PRO A 114 -16.91 11.84 19.69
N ASP A 115 -16.01 11.04 19.10
CA ASP A 115 -16.22 9.62 18.83
C ASP A 115 -16.27 8.77 20.10
N TYR A 116 -15.51 9.10 21.13
CA TYR A 116 -15.55 8.37 22.40
C TYR A 116 -16.90 8.56 23.10
N PHE A 117 -17.38 9.81 23.17
CA PHE A 117 -18.71 10.11 23.71
C PHE A 117 -19.83 9.46 22.88
N ALA A 118 -19.72 9.51 21.56
CA ALA A 118 -20.66 8.82 20.67
C ALA A 118 -20.68 7.31 20.92
N GLN A 119 -19.53 6.68 21.17
CA GLN A 119 -19.43 5.23 21.45
C GLN A 119 -20.24 4.84 22.68
N VAL A 120 -20.07 5.58 23.78
CA VAL A 120 -20.80 5.34 25.04
C VAL A 120 -22.29 5.63 24.88
N ALA A 121 -22.65 6.71 24.18
CA ALA A 121 -24.04 7.06 23.89
C ALA A 121 -24.74 5.97 23.05
N ILE A 122 -24.05 5.42 22.04
CA ILE A 122 -24.56 4.30 21.24
C ILE A 122 -24.82 3.09 22.15
N TYR A 123 -23.86 2.68 22.98
CA TYR A 123 -24.07 1.54 23.88
C TYR A 123 -25.28 1.70 24.79
N ARG A 124 -25.44 2.88 25.41
CA ARG A 124 -26.62 3.18 26.23
C ARG A 124 -27.91 3.11 25.41
N GLY A 125 -27.92 3.67 24.20
CA GLY A 125 -29.05 3.63 23.28
C GLY A 125 -29.44 2.21 22.87
N LEU A 126 -28.45 1.35 22.56
CA LEU A 126 -28.70 -0.07 22.25
C LEU A 126 -29.30 -0.80 23.44
N LEU A 127 -28.74 -0.62 24.64
CA LEU A 127 -29.22 -1.27 25.86
C LEU A 127 -30.63 -0.82 26.24
N ALA A 128 -30.94 0.47 26.08
CA ALA A 128 -32.27 1.02 26.33
C ALA A 128 -33.34 0.46 25.37
N ALA A 129 -32.94 0.07 24.16
CA ALA A 129 -33.83 -0.56 23.18
C ALA A 129 -34.10 -2.04 23.47
N LEU A 130 -33.37 -2.68 24.38
CA LEU A 130 -33.54 -4.10 24.73
C LEU A 130 -34.67 -4.28 25.75
N PRO A 131 -35.61 -5.23 25.54
CA PRO A 131 -36.76 -5.44 26.43
C PRO A 131 -36.39 -5.71 27.90
N GLU A 132 -35.29 -6.41 28.16
CA GLU A 132 -34.81 -6.77 29.49
C GLU A 132 -34.34 -5.57 30.34
N ASN A 133 -34.06 -4.43 29.70
CA ASN A 133 -33.59 -3.21 30.37
C ASN A 133 -34.67 -2.12 30.45
N LYS A 134 -35.90 -2.40 30.01
CA LYS A 134 -36.97 -1.40 29.88
C LYS A 134 -37.28 -0.64 31.17
N ASP A 135 -37.20 -1.31 32.31
CA ASP A 135 -37.48 -0.74 33.65
C ASP A 135 -36.19 -0.44 34.44
N GLN A 136 -35.01 -0.55 33.82
CA GLN A 136 -33.73 -0.31 34.48
C GLN A 136 -33.26 1.13 34.27
N LYS A 137 -32.71 1.73 35.31
CA LYS A 137 -32.03 3.02 35.22
C LYS A 137 -30.64 2.84 34.61
N LEU A 138 -30.46 3.30 33.37
CA LEU A 138 -29.20 3.20 32.63
C LEU A 138 -28.44 4.52 32.66
N SER A 139 -27.29 4.52 33.34
CA SER A 139 -26.30 5.60 33.28
C SER A 139 -25.11 5.19 32.42
N ALA A 140 -24.38 6.18 31.90
CA ALA A 140 -23.20 5.92 31.11
C ALA A 140 -22.10 6.92 31.47
N GLU A 141 -20.86 6.45 31.50
CA GLU A 141 -19.69 7.27 31.81
C GLU A 141 -18.51 6.89 30.91
N LEU A 142 -17.58 7.82 30.76
CA LEU A 142 -16.35 7.64 30.01
C LEU A 142 -15.19 7.94 30.94
N GLN A 143 -14.26 7.00 31.04
CA GLN A 143 -13.07 7.12 31.89
C GLN A 143 -11.84 7.34 31.02
N PHE A 144 -11.28 8.54 31.10
CA PHE A 144 -10.03 8.89 30.45
C PHE A 144 -8.84 8.53 31.33
N ILE A 145 -7.79 8.02 30.70
CA ILE A 145 -6.49 7.75 31.31
C ILE A 145 -5.41 8.43 30.46
N ASN A 146 -4.64 9.32 31.07
CA ASN A 146 -3.47 9.90 30.40
C ASN A 146 -2.34 8.87 30.38
N ILE A 147 -1.80 8.57 29.20
CA ILE A 147 -0.81 7.50 29.04
C ILE A 147 0.59 7.87 29.56
N SER A 148 0.86 9.15 29.79
CA SER A 148 2.16 9.66 30.19
C SER A 148 2.33 9.65 31.72
N ASP A 149 1.27 9.94 32.47
CA ASP A 149 1.32 10.05 33.94
C ASP A 149 0.30 9.16 34.70
N GLY A 150 -0.58 8.47 33.97
CA GLY A 150 -1.62 7.61 34.54
C GLY A 150 -2.77 8.36 35.22
N CYS A 151 -2.86 9.68 35.05
CA CYS A 151 -3.95 10.48 35.58
C CYS A 151 -5.31 9.99 35.03
N VAL A 152 -6.30 9.84 35.91
CA VAL A 152 -7.63 9.30 35.57
C VAL A 152 -8.70 10.37 35.77
N GLN A 153 -9.57 10.55 34.78
CA GLN A 153 -10.74 11.42 34.88
C GLN A 153 -11.98 10.72 34.30
N SER A 154 -13.06 10.63 35.07
CA SER A 154 -14.34 10.09 34.61
C SER A 154 -15.34 11.21 34.32
N ILE A 155 -16.05 11.09 33.19
CA ILE A 155 -17.11 12.00 32.75
C ILE A 155 -18.40 11.20 32.60
N THR A 156 -19.43 11.56 33.37
CA THR A 156 -20.78 10.99 33.22
C THR A 156 -21.50 11.68 32.08
N LEU A 157 -22.12 10.90 31.18
CA LEU A 157 -22.89 11.45 30.08
C LEU A 157 -24.19 12.09 30.59
N THR A 158 -24.53 13.24 30.02
CA THR A 158 -25.74 14.03 30.26
C THR A 158 -26.77 13.84 29.15
N GLU A 159 -28.00 14.32 29.34
CA GLU A 159 -29.12 14.17 28.39
C GLU A 159 -28.80 14.70 26.96
N ASN A 160 -27.97 15.74 26.82
CA ASN A 160 -27.58 16.28 25.52
C ASN A 160 -26.74 15.30 24.70
N GLU A 161 -25.85 14.54 25.36
CA GLU A 161 -24.97 13.56 24.73
C GLU A 161 -25.75 12.29 24.30
N GLU A 162 -26.96 12.07 24.82
CA GLU A 162 -27.83 10.98 24.40
C GLU A 162 -28.32 11.13 22.96
N SER A 163 -28.41 12.37 22.47
CA SER A 163 -28.75 12.66 21.07
C SER A 163 -27.66 12.21 20.08
N LEU A 164 -26.42 12.00 20.55
CA LEU A 164 -25.28 11.59 19.71
C LEU A 164 -25.55 10.26 19.01
N TYR A 165 -26.28 9.33 19.64
CA TYR A 165 -26.61 8.06 19.00
C TYR A 165 -27.44 8.28 17.72
N THR A 166 -28.50 9.09 17.81
CA THR A 166 -29.36 9.39 16.67
C THR A 166 -28.61 10.20 15.61
N GLN A 167 -27.77 11.15 16.03
CA GLN A 167 -26.93 11.94 15.13
C GLN A 167 -25.95 11.05 14.34
N GLN A 168 -25.33 10.04 14.95
CA GLN A 168 -24.45 9.12 14.23
C GLN A 168 -25.19 8.23 13.24
N LEU A 169 -26.38 7.75 13.61
CA LEU A 169 -27.22 7.02 12.67
C LEU A 169 -27.57 7.90 11.46
N ASP A 170 -27.97 9.16 11.70
CA ASP A 170 -28.30 10.12 10.66
C ASP A 170 -27.11 10.49 9.78
N ALA A 171 -25.92 10.64 10.37
CA ALA A 171 -24.68 10.93 9.66
C ALA A 171 -24.31 9.81 8.69
N LEU A 172 -24.57 8.54 9.02
CA LEU A 172 -24.22 7.42 8.15
C LEU A 172 -25.16 7.27 6.94
N ILE A 173 -26.40 7.78 7.00
CA ILE A 173 -27.42 7.57 5.96
C ILE A 173 -27.01 8.07 4.56
N PRO A 174 -26.45 9.28 4.38
CA PRO A 174 -25.97 9.73 3.06
C PRO A 174 -24.97 8.77 2.42
N PHE A 175 -24.02 8.26 3.21
CA PHE A 175 -23.04 7.28 2.75
C PHE A 175 -23.70 5.96 2.33
N LEU A 176 -24.63 5.43 3.14
CA LEU A 176 -25.37 4.21 2.79
C LEU A 176 -26.19 4.37 1.51
N ASN A 177 -26.82 5.53 1.33
CA ASN A 177 -27.55 5.86 0.11
C ASN A 177 -26.63 5.95 -1.11
N ASP A 178 -25.44 6.55 -0.98
CA ASP A 178 -24.46 6.56 -2.06
C ASP A 178 -23.97 5.16 -2.41
N ARG A 179 -23.72 4.29 -1.41
CA ARG A 179 -23.40 2.87 -1.64
C ARG A 179 -24.52 2.13 -2.38
N ARG A 180 -25.78 2.50 -2.16
CA ARG A 180 -26.90 1.99 -2.95
C ARG A 180 -26.88 2.52 -4.38
N LEU A 181 -26.62 3.80 -4.59
CA LEU A 181 -26.48 4.37 -5.94
C LEU A 181 -25.31 3.73 -6.70
N ALA A 182 -24.20 3.41 -6.04
CA ALA A 182 -23.09 2.67 -6.61
C ALA A 182 -23.52 1.31 -7.17
N ARG A 183 -24.33 0.55 -6.42
CA ARG A 183 -24.88 -0.72 -6.91
C ARG A 183 -25.76 -0.53 -8.14
N LEU A 184 -26.62 0.50 -8.14
CA LEU A 184 -27.49 0.80 -9.28
C LEU A 184 -26.70 1.25 -10.52
N ARG A 185 -25.61 2.02 -10.36
CA ARG A 185 -24.69 2.35 -11.45
C ARG A 185 -24.12 1.08 -12.09
N LEU A 186 -23.66 0.13 -11.27
CA LEU A 186 -23.15 -1.15 -11.75
C LEU A 186 -24.21 -2.01 -12.44
N ASP A 187 -25.47 -1.98 -12.00
CA ASP A 187 -26.56 -2.71 -12.67
C ASP A 187 -26.83 -2.15 -14.08
N GLN A 188 -26.70 -0.83 -14.24
CA GLN A 188 -27.10 -0.10 -15.45
C GLN A 188 -25.95 0.13 -16.45
N ILE A 189 -24.71 -0.10 -16.03
CA ILE A 189 -23.51 0.15 -16.84
C ILE A 189 -23.56 -0.55 -18.20
N GLN A 190 -23.21 0.19 -19.25
CA GLN A 190 -22.95 -0.37 -20.57
C GLN A 190 -21.46 -0.62 -20.71
N ILE A 191 -21.08 -1.88 -20.91
CA ILE A 191 -19.68 -2.28 -21.07
C ILE A 191 -19.45 -2.44 -22.57
N GLN A 192 -18.65 -1.56 -23.16
CA GLN A 192 -18.15 -1.76 -24.51
C GLN A 192 -17.06 -2.84 -24.47
N PRO A 193 -17.04 -3.77 -25.44
CA PRO A 193 -15.98 -4.77 -25.54
C PRO A 193 -14.61 -4.11 -25.63
N ALA A 194 -13.59 -4.74 -25.03
CA ALA A 194 -12.22 -4.22 -25.10
C ALA A 194 -11.65 -4.23 -26.53
N PHE A 195 -12.21 -5.06 -27.42
CA PHE A 195 -11.80 -5.20 -28.81
C PHE A 195 -13.02 -5.23 -29.73
N GLU A 196 -12.99 -4.48 -30.83
CA GLU A 196 -14.02 -4.56 -31.88
C GLU A 196 -14.01 -5.93 -32.58
N ILE A 197 -12.80 -6.47 -32.81
CA ILE A 197 -12.57 -7.78 -33.41
C ILE A 197 -11.52 -8.50 -32.58
N LEU A 198 -11.87 -9.69 -32.11
CA LEU A 198 -10.94 -10.54 -31.37
C LEU A 198 -9.87 -11.12 -32.30
N ARG A 199 -8.61 -10.97 -31.90
CA ARG A 199 -7.47 -11.65 -32.52
C ARG A 199 -7.46 -13.12 -32.13
N GLU A 200 -6.73 -13.91 -32.90
CA GLU A 200 -6.48 -15.32 -32.58
C GLU A 200 -5.93 -15.47 -31.15
N GLY A 201 -6.48 -16.45 -30.41
CA GLY A 201 -6.18 -16.72 -29.01
C GLY A 201 -6.95 -15.87 -27.99
N GLN A 202 -7.45 -14.68 -28.33
CA GLN A 202 -8.11 -13.80 -27.35
C GLN A 202 -9.44 -14.38 -26.84
N ALA A 203 -10.25 -14.95 -27.75
CA ALA A 203 -11.53 -15.58 -27.38
C ALA A 203 -11.33 -16.77 -26.41
N GLU A 204 -10.28 -17.57 -26.64
CA GLU A 204 -9.89 -18.66 -25.74
C GLU A 204 -9.41 -18.12 -24.40
N LEU A 205 -8.63 -17.02 -24.37
CA LEU A 205 -8.18 -16.42 -23.11
C LEU A 205 -9.35 -15.88 -22.28
N PHE A 206 -10.38 -15.29 -22.90
CA PHE A 206 -11.60 -14.90 -22.21
C PHE A 206 -12.28 -16.10 -21.54
N SER A 207 -12.52 -17.17 -22.30
CA SER A 207 -13.16 -18.39 -21.79
C SER A 207 -12.35 -19.03 -20.67
N THR A 208 -11.03 -19.18 -20.86
CA THR A 208 -10.16 -19.82 -19.87
C THR A 208 -10.02 -18.98 -18.61
N LEU A 209 -10.02 -17.64 -18.71
CA LEU A 209 -10.05 -16.76 -17.54
C LEU A 209 -11.33 -16.95 -16.73
N GLU A 210 -12.49 -16.98 -17.38
CA GLU A 210 -13.77 -17.23 -16.70
C GLU A 210 -13.80 -18.59 -16.00
N ASP A 211 -13.41 -19.65 -16.71
CA ASP A 211 -13.38 -21.00 -16.14
C ASP A 211 -12.37 -21.14 -15.00
N SER A 212 -11.23 -20.44 -15.09
CA SER A 212 -10.20 -20.45 -14.05
C SER A 212 -10.64 -19.68 -12.81
N ALA A 213 -11.30 -18.54 -12.97
CA ALA A 213 -11.86 -17.74 -11.88
C ALA A 213 -13.01 -18.44 -11.14
N LEU A 214 -13.73 -19.35 -11.80
CA LEU A 214 -14.74 -20.20 -11.14
C LEU A 214 -14.11 -21.31 -10.29
N ARG A 215 -12.92 -21.78 -10.67
CA ARG A 215 -12.23 -22.91 -10.02
C ARG A 215 -11.37 -22.49 -8.82
N SER A 216 -10.86 -21.26 -8.82
CA SER A 216 -10.06 -20.74 -7.71
C SER A 216 -10.22 -19.24 -7.57
N LYS A 217 -10.00 -18.74 -6.35
CA LYS A 217 -10.00 -17.30 -6.06
C LYS A 217 -8.86 -16.56 -6.75
N THR A 218 -7.73 -17.22 -7.01
CA THR A 218 -6.56 -16.58 -7.61
C THR A 218 -6.26 -17.17 -8.97
N VAL A 219 -6.21 -16.32 -10.00
CA VAL A 219 -5.86 -16.70 -11.37
C VAL A 219 -4.51 -16.12 -11.74
N LEU A 220 -3.60 -16.97 -12.22
CA LEU A 220 -2.34 -16.57 -12.84
C LEU A 220 -2.59 -16.42 -14.34
N LEU A 221 -2.66 -15.19 -14.83
CA LEU A 221 -2.95 -14.88 -16.23
C LEU A 221 -1.66 -14.54 -16.97
N GLU A 222 -1.23 -15.41 -17.88
CA GLU A 222 -0.04 -15.20 -18.70
C GLU A 222 -0.44 -14.95 -20.16
N ALA A 223 -0.03 -13.83 -20.74
CA ALA A 223 -0.18 -13.59 -22.18
C ALA A 223 0.81 -12.53 -22.64
N PRO A 224 1.36 -12.62 -23.85
CA PRO A 224 2.45 -11.75 -24.28
C PRO A 224 2.08 -10.26 -24.29
N THR A 225 3.06 -9.37 -24.24
CA THR A 225 2.85 -7.91 -24.38
C THR A 225 2.11 -7.59 -25.67
N GLY A 226 1.22 -6.60 -25.67
CA GLY A 226 0.40 -6.29 -26.86
C GLY A 226 -0.70 -7.31 -27.21
N PHE A 227 -0.86 -8.40 -26.45
CA PHE A 227 -2.00 -9.32 -26.59
C PHE A 227 -3.33 -8.71 -26.15
N GLY A 228 -3.29 -7.64 -25.33
CA GLY A 228 -4.48 -6.98 -24.80
C GLY A 228 -4.93 -7.47 -23.41
N LYS A 229 -4.00 -8.01 -22.60
CA LYS A 229 -4.26 -8.48 -21.22
C LYS A 229 -5.12 -7.52 -20.39
N THR A 230 -4.77 -6.24 -20.39
CA THR A 230 -5.50 -5.19 -19.66
C THR A 230 -6.96 -5.13 -20.06
N GLY A 231 -7.26 -5.11 -21.37
CA GLY A 231 -8.64 -5.11 -21.86
C GLY A 231 -9.43 -6.35 -21.43
N ILE A 232 -8.82 -7.53 -21.57
CA ILE A 232 -9.42 -8.81 -21.18
C ILE A 232 -9.73 -8.84 -19.67
N ALA A 233 -8.77 -8.45 -18.84
CA ALA A 233 -8.94 -8.43 -17.39
C ALA A 233 -9.98 -7.39 -16.93
N LEU A 234 -10.01 -6.21 -17.55
CA LEU A 234 -11.00 -5.17 -17.25
C LEU A 234 -12.41 -5.60 -17.67
N GLU A 235 -12.57 -6.21 -18.84
CA GLU A 235 -13.87 -6.69 -19.30
C GLU A 235 -14.42 -7.81 -18.41
N HIS A 236 -13.54 -8.73 -17.98
CA HIS A 236 -13.87 -9.72 -16.97
C HIS A 236 -14.31 -9.03 -15.67
N ALA A 237 -13.50 -8.10 -15.13
CA ALA A 237 -13.80 -7.41 -13.88
C ALA A 237 -15.14 -6.68 -13.89
N LEU A 238 -15.38 -5.88 -14.94
CA LEU A 238 -16.63 -5.13 -15.12
C LEU A 238 -17.84 -6.08 -15.23
N SER A 239 -17.69 -7.20 -15.94
CA SER A 239 -18.73 -8.22 -16.06
C SER A 239 -19.04 -8.88 -14.71
N GLN A 240 -18.02 -9.22 -13.91
CA GLN A 240 -18.21 -9.78 -12.57
C GLN A 240 -18.85 -8.78 -11.60
N MET A 241 -18.48 -7.49 -11.70
CA MET A 241 -19.07 -6.42 -10.89
C MET A 241 -20.52 -6.16 -11.28
N LYS A 242 -20.83 -6.12 -12.58
CA LYS A 242 -22.20 -6.01 -13.10
C LYS A 242 -23.07 -7.19 -12.65
N ALA A 243 -22.54 -8.41 -12.68
CA ALA A 243 -23.21 -9.61 -12.17
C ALA A 243 -23.39 -9.64 -10.63
N GLY A 244 -22.86 -8.65 -9.90
CA GLY A 244 -22.99 -8.53 -8.46
C GLY A 244 -22.08 -9.44 -7.65
N ARG A 245 -21.08 -10.08 -8.28
CA ARG A 245 -20.09 -10.91 -7.57
C ARG A 245 -19.10 -10.06 -6.78
N PHE A 246 -18.73 -8.91 -7.33
CA PHE A 246 -17.87 -7.93 -6.67
C PHE A 246 -18.53 -6.56 -6.63
N GLU A 247 -18.37 -5.84 -5.53
CA GLU A 247 -18.80 -4.45 -5.40
C GLU A 247 -17.73 -3.45 -5.82
N ARG A 248 -16.48 -3.91 -5.93
CA ARG A 248 -15.30 -3.08 -6.21
C ARG A 248 -14.25 -3.88 -6.97
N CYS A 249 -13.46 -3.18 -7.78
CA CYS A 249 -12.22 -3.70 -8.33
C CYS A 249 -11.05 -2.78 -7.93
N ILE A 250 -9.94 -3.39 -7.51
CA ILE A 250 -8.66 -2.72 -7.29
C ILE A 250 -7.70 -3.20 -8.37
N TYR A 251 -7.16 -2.28 -9.16
CA TYR A 251 -6.15 -2.54 -10.18
C TYR A 251 -4.82 -1.94 -9.75
N LEU A 252 -3.82 -2.81 -9.56
CA LEU A 252 -2.49 -2.47 -9.12
C LEU A 252 -1.50 -2.59 -10.27
N THR A 253 -0.62 -1.60 -10.37
CA THR A 253 0.52 -1.62 -11.29
C THR A 253 1.67 -0.88 -10.64
N SER A 254 2.89 -1.36 -10.84
CA SER A 254 4.12 -0.83 -10.23
C SER A 254 4.57 0.53 -10.78
N LYS A 255 3.90 1.02 -11.84
CA LYS A 255 4.33 2.21 -12.59
C LYS A 255 3.20 3.18 -12.88
N SER A 256 3.56 4.46 -12.84
CA SER A 256 2.67 5.56 -13.15
C SER A 256 2.08 5.51 -14.55
N THR A 257 2.82 5.02 -15.54
CA THR A 257 2.39 4.88 -16.94
C THR A 257 1.34 3.78 -17.12
N GLY A 258 1.54 2.62 -16.46
CA GLY A 258 0.55 1.52 -16.48
C GLY A 258 -0.81 1.95 -15.91
N GLN A 259 -0.80 2.80 -14.88
CA GLN A 259 -2.05 3.35 -14.33
C GLN A 259 -2.80 4.21 -15.35
N LEU A 260 -2.09 5.01 -16.15
CA LEU A 260 -2.69 5.85 -17.20
C LEU A 260 -3.30 5.00 -18.32
N GLN A 261 -2.55 4.00 -18.80
CA GLN A 261 -3.04 3.09 -19.84
C GLN A 261 -4.29 2.33 -19.39
N THR A 262 -4.30 1.86 -18.14
CA THR A 262 -5.47 1.19 -17.54
C THR A 262 -6.69 2.11 -17.50
N ILE A 263 -6.52 3.37 -17.10
CA ILE A 263 -7.62 4.34 -17.05
C ILE A 263 -8.13 4.70 -18.44
N GLN A 264 -7.24 4.84 -19.42
CA GLN A 264 -7.63 5.07 -20.82
C GLN A 264 -8.48 3.91 -21.34
N GLN A 265 -8.05 2.67 -21.12
CA GLN A 265 -8.81 1.49 -21.50
C GLN A 265 -10.15 1.41 -20.76
N LEU A 266 -10.16 1.66 -19.44
CA LEU A 266 -11.39 1.68 -18.64
C LEU A 266 -12.38 2.71 -19.19
N LYS A 267 -11.95 3.96 -19.43
CA LYS A 267 -12.80 5.02 -20.01
C LYS A 267 -13.29 4.66 -21.42
N ALA A 268 -12.48 4.02 -22.25
CA ALA A 268 -12.92 3.57 -23.57
C ALA A 268 -14.06 2.53 -23.47
N MET A 269 -14.08 1.74 -22.40
CA MET A 269 -15.07 0.68 -22.21
C MET A 269 -16.36 1.15 -21.55
N ILE A 270 -16.30 2.12 -20.63
CA ILE A 270 -17.44 2.51 -19.79
C ILE A 270 -17.77 4.02 -19.79
N GLY A 271 -17.00 4.82 -20.53
CA GLY A 271 -17.10 6.28 -20.48
C GLY A 271 -16.91 6.80 -19.06
N ASP A 272 -17.91 7.51 -18.56
CA ASP A 272 -17.94 8.11 -17.22
C ASP A 272 -19.03 7.51 -16.30
N ASP A 273 -19.58 6.34 -16.68
CA ASP A 273 -20.72 5.71 -16.01
C ASP A 273 -20.39 5.17 -14.60
N LEU A 274 -19.12 4.86 -14.33
CA LEU A 274 -18.63 4.46 -13.00
C LEU A 274 -17.66 5.47 -12.43
N ARG A 275 -17.60 5.49 -11.09
CA ARG A 275 -16.61 6.26 -10.36
C ARG A 275 -15.33 5.47 -10.18
N PHE A 276 -14.22 6.07 -10.58
CA PHE A 276 -12.88 5.53 -10.33
C PHE A 276 -11.96 6.56 -9.67
N ILE A 277 -11.01 6.08 -8.87
CA ILE A 277 -9.96 6.91 -8.28
C ILE A 277 -8.59 6.36 -8.66
N GLN A 278 -7.72 7.26 -9.11
CA GLN A 278 -6.31 7.00 -9.28
C GLN A 278 -5.55 7.50 -8.07
N MET A 279 -4.98 6.58 -7.30
CA MET A 279 -4.15 6.89 -6.15
C MET A 279 -2.68 6.98 -6.57
N ARG A 280 -2.15 8.21 -6.57
CA ARG A 280 -0.73 8.53 -6.83
C ARG A 280 0.04 8.74 -5.52
N ASN A 281 1.37 8.74 -5.62
CA ASN A 281 2.20 9.03 -4.46
C ASN A 281 1.86 10.42 -3.89
N ARG A 282 1.98 10.58 -2.57
CA ARG A 282 1.81 11.87 -1.87
C ARG A 282 2.71 12.96 -2.45
N TYR A 283 3.92 12.60 -2.90
CA TYR A 283 4.83 13.55 -3.57
C TYR A 283 4.20 14.15 -4.83
N GLU A 284 3.56 13.33 -5.68
CA GLU A 284 2.93 13.80 -6.92
C GLU A 284 1.74 14.73 -6.66
N HIS A 285 1.13 14.68 -5.48
CA HIS A 285 0.02 15.53 -5.05
C HIS A 285 0.45 16.87 -4.47
N ARG A 286 1.76 17.10 -4.24
CA ARG A 286 2.23 18.30 -3.55
C ARG A 286 1.83 19.57 -4.29
N ILE A 287 1.45 20.57 -3.52
CA ILE A 287 1.19 21.94 -3.95
C ILE A 287 1.83 22.91 -2.97
N GLU A 288 2.10 24.12 -3.46
CA GLU A 288 2.43 25.29 -2.67
C GLU A 288 1.51 26.42 -3.12
N SER A 289 0.79 27.03 -2.17
CA SER A 289 -0.23 28.03 -2.42
C SER A 289 -0.43 28.92 -1.20
N ALA A 290 -1.17 30.03 -1.36
CA ALA A 290 -1.48 30.93 -0.25
C ALA A 290 -2.29 30.28 0.89
N LYS A 291 -3.05 29.21 0.60
CA LYS A 291 -3.91 28.52 1.58
C LYS A 291 -3.35 27.18 2.06
N HIS A 292 -2.39 26.60 1.35
CA HIS A 292 -1.82 25.29 1.69
C HIS A 292 -0.40 25.13 1.17
N THR A 293 0.47 24.60 2.01
CA THR A 293 1.81 24.14 1.66
C THR A 293 1.96 22.70 2.13
N CYS A 294 2.19 21.78 1.19
CA CYS A 294 2.39 20.38 1.54
C CYS A 294 3.74 20.17 2.22
N THR A 295 3.75 19.59 3.42
CA THR A 295 4.98 19.19 4.12
C THR A 295 5.63 17.94 3.52
N GLY A 296 4.86 17.19 2.71
CA GLY A 296 5.32 15.96 2.10
C GLY A 296 5.02 14.69 2.90
N ASP A 297 4.46 14.85 4.09
CA ASP A 297 3.96 13.83 5.01
C ASP A 297 2.60 14.28 5.58
N THR A 298 2.10 13.60 6.61
CA THR A 298 0.79 13.85 7.22
C THR A 298 0.69 15.13 8.05
N ARG A 299 1.78 15.86 8.31
CA ARG A 299 1.74 17.09 9.15
C ARG A 299 0.85 18.18 8.54
N CYS A 300 0.81 18.28 7.21
CA CYS A 300 -0.09 19.21 6.52
C CYS A 300 -1.57 18.79 6.54
N ASP A 301 -1.91 17.62 7.10
CA ASP A 301 -3.30 17.17 7.29
C ASP A 301 -3.88 17.65 8.63
N LYS A 302 -3.13 18.43 9.42
CA LYS A 302 -3.65 19.03 10.66
C LYS A 302 -4.83 19.96 10.35
N GLY A 303 -5.95 19.74 11.04
CA GLY A 303 -7.18 20.52 10.81
C GLY A 303 -7.95 20.12 9.54
N LEU A 304 -7.62 19.00 8.91
CA LEU A 304 -8.25 18.53 7.67
C LEU A 304 -9.77 18.50 7.73
N ALA A 305 -10.35 17.96 8.81
CA ALA A 305 -11.80 17.88 8.99
C ALA A 305 -12.48 19.26 9.02
N GLN A 306 -11.84 20.24 9.68
CA GLN A 306 -12.33 21.61 9.75
C GLN A 306 -12.29 22.29 8.38
N LEU A 307 -11.16 22.22 7.69
CA LEU A 307 -11.00 22.79 6.35
C LEU A 307 -11.99 22.16 5.35
N TRP A 308 -12.23 20.85 5.46
CA TRP A 308 -13.20 20.14 4.64
C TRP A 308 -14.63 20.64 4.85
N PHE A 309 -15.01 20.84 6.11
CA PHE A 309 -16.32 21.36 6.49
C PHE A 309 -16.49 22.82 6.06
N GLU A 310 -15.51 23.69 6.32
CA GLU A 310 -15.54 25.10 5.92
C GLU A 310 -15.60 25.28 4.39
N ALA A 311 -14.99 24.37 3.65
CA ALA A 311 -15.04 24.35 2.19
C ALA A 311 -16.31 23.68 1.62
N ASP A 312 -17.22 23.21 2.48
CA ASP A 312 -18.49 22.55 2.12
C ASP A 312 -18.30 21.40 1.12
N ILE A 313 -17.29 20.56 1.37
CA ILE A 313 -16.92 19.50 0.43
C ILE A 313 -17.78 18.26 0.64
N HIS A 314 -18.40 17.79 -0.44
CA HIS A 314 -19.08 16.50 -0.49
C HIS A 314 -18.36 15.55 -1.45
N ALA A 315 -17.71 14.51 -0.92
CA ALA A 315 -16.88 13.59 -1.71
C ALA A 315 -17.58 13.01 -2.95
N PRO A 316 -18.87 12.56 -2.90
CA PRO A 316 -19.58 12.10 -4.10
C PRO A 316 -19.67 13.11 -5.25
N GLU A 317 -19.66 14.41 -4.94
CA GLU A 317 -19.76 15.51 -5.91
C GLU A 317 -18.41 15.87 -6.53
N LEU A 318 -17.31 15.35 -5.97
CA LEU A 318 -15.98 15.52 -6.52
C LEU A 318 -15.74 14.67 -7.78
N PHE A 319 -16.59 13.70 -8.08
CA PHE A 319 -16.49 12.88 -9.29
C PHE A 319 -17.12 13.60 -10.50
N LYS A 320 -16.32 14.38 -11.24
CA LYS A 320 -16.73 14.88 -12.57
C LYS A 320 -16.13 13.96 -13.62
N ASP A 321 -16.90 13.62 -14.65
CA ASP A 321 -16.46 12.71 -15.72
C ASP A 321 -15.88 11.40 -15.13
N GLY A 322 -16.60 10.85 -14.16
CA GLY A 322 -16.29 9.60 -13.47
C GLY A 322 -15.15 9.66 -12.44
N THR A 323 -14.44 10.78 -12.25
CA THR A 323 -13.25 10.79 -11.36
C THR A 323 -12.92 12.15 -10.73
N LEU A 324 -12.03 12.13 -9.73
CA LEU A 324 -11.27 13.29 -9.28
C LEU A 324 -9.85 13.17 -9.82
N THR A 325 -9.54 13.93 -10.88
CA THR A 325 -8.18 13.92 -11.48
C THR A 325 -7.16 14.56 -10.55
N LEU A 326 -5.88 14.17 -10.69
CA LEU A 326 -4.78 14.74 -9.91
C LEU A 326 -4.73 16.27 -10.02
N ASP A 327 -4.83 16.82 -11.23
CA ASP A 327 -4.81 18.27 -11.45
C ASP A 327 -5.98 18.97 -10.79
N ARG A 328 -7.17 18.37 -10.83
CA ARG A 328 -8.34 18.92 -10.16
C ARG A 328 -8.21 18.84 -8.63
N ALA A 329 -7.66 17.76 -8.10
CA ALA A 329 -7.36 17.64 -6.67
C ALA A 329 -6.37 18.74 -6.22
N LYS A 330 -5.31 18.99 -7.00
CA LYS A 330 -4.35 20.08 -6.76
C LYS A 330 -5.02 21.46 -6.78
N ASN A 331 -5.84 21.72 -7.80
CA ASN A 331 -6.56 22.98 -7.93
C ASN A 331 -7.54 23.21 -6.78
N LEU A 332 -8.29 22.17 -6.38
CA LEU A 332 -9.19 22.24 -5.23
C LEU A 332 -8.39 22.50 -3.95
N GLY A 333 -7.28 21.80 -3.73
CA GLY A 333 -6.46 22.01 -2.55
C GLY A 333 -5.89 23.42 -2.44
N ALA A 334 -5.47 24.02 -3.56
CA ALA A 334 -5.04 25.41 -3.60
C ALA A 334 -6.16 26.40 -3.26
N GLN A 335 -7.42 26.06 -3.59
CA GLN A 335 -8.59 26.91 -3.34
C GLN A 335 -9.17 26.76 -1.93
N THR A 336 -9.15 25.54 -1.37
CA THR A 336 -9.81 25.21 -0.11
C THR A 336 -8.84 25.13 1.07
N GLY A 337 -7.54 24.99 0.82
CA GLY A 337 -6.54 24.73 1.86
C GLY A 337 -6.39 23.25 2.21
N VAL A 338 -7.21 22.37 1.62
CA VAL A 338 -7.19 20.94 1.89
C VAL A 338 -6.08 20.25 1.09
N CYS A 339 -5.29 19.39 1.76
CA CYS A 339 -4.24 18.61 1.09
C CYS A 339 -4.80 17.80 -0.11
N PRO A 340 -4.25 17.93 -1.34
CA PRO A 340 -4.72 17.19 -2.51
C PRO A 340 -4.66 15.67 -2.35
N TYR A 341 -3.63 15.15 -1.66
CA TYR A 341 -3.54 13.72 -1.36
C TYR A 341 -4.68 13.25 -0.46
N ALA A 342 -5.00 14.04 0.58
CA ALA A 342 -6.10 13.74 1.48
C ALA A 342 -7.47 13.84 0.77
N LEU A 343 -7.64 14.80 -0.15
CA LEU A 343 -8.81 14.91 -1.05
C LEU A 343 -9.01 13.63 -1.86
N THR A 344 -7.99 13.19 -2.59
CA THR A 344 -8.05 11.98 -3.41
C THR A 344 -8.37 10.75 -2.57
N ARG A 345 -7.67 10.56 -1.44
CA ARG A 345 -7.90 9.41 -0.54
C ARG A 345 -9.32 9.38 0.03
N SER A 346 -9.86 10.53 0.41
CA SER A 346 -11.22 10.63 0.97
C SER A 346 -12.32 10.28 -0.03
N CYS A 347 -12.00 10.26 -1.32
CA CYS A 347 -12.93 9.84 -2.37
C CYS A 347 -12.99 8.31 -2.55
N LEU A 348 -12.01 7.54 -2.04
CA LEU A 348 -11.96 6.09 -2.20
C LEU A 348 -13.26 5.35 -1.81
N PRO A 349 -13.90 5.63 -0.65
CA PRO A 349 -15.15 4.96 -0.25
C PRO A 349 -16.28 5.05 -1.30
N PHE A 350 -16.27 6.11 -2.11
CA PHE A 350 -17.32 6.50 -3.06
C PHE A 350 -17.04 6.06 -4.51
N ALA A 351 -15.91 5.37 -4.74
CA ALA A 351 -15.52 4.85 -6.05
C ALA A 351 -15.69 3.32 -6.14
N GLU A 352 -16.11 2.84 -7.30
CA GLU A 352 -16.25 1.42 -7.64
C GLU A 352 -14.93 0.81 -8.14
N PHE A 353 -14.03 1.64 -8.69
CA PHE A 353 -12.75 1.18 -9.25
C PHE A 353 -11.58 1.96 -8.65
N TRP A 354 -10.59 1.29 -8.08
CA TRP A 354 -9.39 1.93 -7.52
C TRP A 354 -8.16 1.52 -8.34
N VAL A 355 -7.39 2.49 -8.80
CA VAL A 355 -6.13 2.26 -9.52
C VAL A 355 -4.99 2.81 -8.68
N GLY A 356 -3.95 2.01 -8.43
CA GLY A 356 -2.84 2.44 -7.58
C GLY A 356 -1.59 1.60 -7.72
N ASP A 357 -0.58 1.91 -6.90
CA ASP A 357 0.66 1.14 -6.82
C ASP A 357 0.46 -0.17 -6.06
N THR A 358 1.21 -1.20 -6.43
CA THR A 358 1.29 -2.48 -5.73
C THR A 358 1.48 -2.36 -4.22
N ASN A 359 2.23 -1.35 -3.77
CA ASN A 359 2.53 -1.08 -2.36
C ASN A 359 1.27 -0.82 -1.52
N TYR A 360 0.16 -0.32 -2.10
CA TYR A 360 -1.07 -0.09 -1.34
C TYR A 360 -1.78 -1.37 -0.88
N VAL A 361 -1.35 -2.54 -1.36
CA VAL A 361 -1.80 -3.84 -0.87
C VAL A 361 -0.65 -4.65 -0.28
N PHE A 362 0.56 -4.57 -0.83
CA PHE A 362 1.66 -5.47 -0.45
C PHE A 362 2.74 -4.82 0.43
N ALA A 363 2.71 -3.51 0.69
CA ALA A 363 3.66 -2.87 1.61
C ALA A 363 2.98 -2.54 2.95
N PRO A 364 3.44 -3.08 4.10
CA PRO A 364 2.79 -2.89 5.40
C PRO A 364 2.53 -1.41 5.73
N GLY A 365 3.51 -0.54 5.48
CA GLY A 365 3.40 0.90 5.76
C GLY A 365 2.42 1.67 4.88
N SER A 366 1.99 1.11 3.74
CA SER A 366 1.10 1.78 2.78
C SER A 366 -0.30 1.14 2.67
N GLN A 367 -0.50 -0.04 3.24
CA GLN A 367 -1.79 -0.75 3.23
C GLN A 367 -2.96 0.08 3.78
N GLY A 368 -2.71 0.98 4.74
CA GLY A 368 -3.72 1.86 5.32
C GLY A 368 -4.40 2.80 4.31
N VAL A 369 -3.83 2.98 3.12
CA VAL A 369 -4.47 3.79 2.07
C VAL A 369 -5.72 3.09 1.52
N PHE A 370 -5.66 1.78 1.27
CA PHE A 370 -6.78 1.00 0.73
C PHE A 370 -7.53 0.17 1.77
N ASN A 371 -6.95 -0.13 2.93
CA ASN A 371 -7.61 -0.92 3.98
C ASN A 371 -8.42 -0.09 4.98
N SER A 372 -8.15 1.22 5.11
CA SER A 372 -8.86 2.11 6.05
C SER A 372 -10.14 2.80 5.55
N PRO A 373 -10.42 2.96 4.23
CA PRO A 373 -11.67 3.56 3.76
C PRO A 373 -12.93 2.87 4.29
N TYR A 374 -13.92 3.65 4.73
CA TYR A 374 -15.20 3.10 5.22
C TYR A 374 -15.92 2.27 4.15
N GLY A 375 -16.53 1.17 4.59
CA GLY A 375 -17.29 0.28 3.71
C GLY A 375 -16.44 -0.49 2.70
N PHE A 376 -15.11 -0.48 2.83
CA PHE A 376 -14.25 -1.40 2.10
C PHE A 376 -14.42 -2.83 2.65
N ASP A 377 -14.66 -3.77 1.75
CA ASP A 377 -14.77 -5.19 2.05
C ASP A 377 -13.93 -5.97 1.01
N PRO A 378 -12.74 -6.48 1.39
CA PRO A 378 -11.90 -7.21 0.45
C PRO A 378 -12.60 -8.47 -0.07
N ALA A 379 -13.47 -9.12 0.73
CA ALA A 379 -14.17 -10.33 0.31
C ALA A 379 -15.17 -10.09 -0.83
N LYS A 380 -15.58 -8.84 -1.05
CA LYS A 380 -16.41 -8.38 -2.17
C LYS A 380 -15.64 -7.56 -3.19
N THR A 381 -14.31 -7.65 -3.18
CA THR A 381 -13.42 -6.91 -4.07
C THR A 381 -12.62 -7.85 -4.95
N LEU A 382 -12.56 -7.57 -6.25
CA LEU A 382 -11.63 -8.19 -7.18
C LEU A 382 -10.31 -7.43 -7.17
N LEU A 383 -9.20 -8.13 -6.98
CA LEU A 383 -7.85 -7.57 -7.07
C LEU A 383 -7.21 -7.95 -8.40
N ILE A 384 -6.67 -6.98 -9.14
CA ILE A 384 -5.88 -7.23 -10.35
C ILE A 384 -4.48 -6.68 -10.11
N VAL A 385 -3.46 -7.51 -10.31
CA VAL A 385 -2.06 -7.11 -10.23
C VAL A 385 -1.46 -7.27 -11.62
N ASP A 386 -1.17 -6.14 -12.24
CA ASP A 386 -0.50 -6.07 -13.53
C ASP A 386 1.02 -6.10 -13.37
N GLU A 387 1.71 -6.65 -14.37
CA GLU A 387 3.14 -6.97 -14.33
C GLU A 387 3.54 -7.70 -13.04
N ALA A 388 2.72 -8.68 -12.67
CA ALA A 388 2.84 -9.43 -11.41
C ALA A 388 4.16 -10.17 -11.26
N HIS A 389 4.93 -10.37 -12.33
CA HIS A 389 6.28 -10.94 -12.27
C HIS A 389 7.22 -10.18 -11.31
N ASN A 390 6.98 -8.89 -11.09
CA ASN A 390 7.74 -8.06 -10.15
C ASN A 390 7.26 -8.15 -8.70
N LEU A 391 6.09 -8.73 -8.45
CA LEU A 391 5.45 -8.73 -7.12
C LEU A 391 6.33 -9.34 -6.02
N PRO A 392 6.98 -10.50 -6.20
CA PRO A 392 7.81 -11.10 -5.16
C PRO A 392 8.93 -10.18 -4.68
N ASP A 393 9.71 -9.62 -5.60
CA ASP A 393 10.82 -8.74 -5.25
C ASP A 393 10.33 -7.42 -4.62
N ARG A 394 9.20 -6.88 -5.10
CA ARG A 394 8.62 -5.66 -4.51
C ARG A 394 8.09 -5.88 -3.10
N ALA A 395 7.44 -7.02 -2.84
CA ALA A 395 6.99 -7.36 -1.50
C ALA A 395 8.19 -7.60 -0.56
N ALA A 396 9.24 -8.28 -1.03
CA ALA A 396 10.46 -8.50 -0.26
C ALA A 396 11.18 -7.19 0.10
N ASP A 397 11.28 -6.25 -0.83
CA ASP A 397 11.83 -4.91 -0.53
C ASP A 397 10.99 -4.18 0.53
N ALA A 398 9.66 -4.25 0.43
CA ALA A 398 8.75 -3.62 1.40
C ALA A 398 8.79 -4.24 2.82
N LEU A 399 9.23 -5.50 2.94
CA LEU A 399 9.45 -6.18 4.23
C LEU A 399 10.88 -5.99 4.77
N SER A 400 11.79 -5.50 3.94
CA SER A 400 13.17 -5.25 4.35
C SER A 400 13.24 -4.04 5.29
N ASN A 401 14.11 -4.11 6.29
CA ASN A 401 14.29 -3.04 7.26
C ASN A 401 15.77 -2.67 7.38
N GLU A 402 16.03 -1.38 7.51
CA GLU A 402 17.38 -0.81 7.64
C GLU A 402 17.43 0.12 8.86
N ILE A 403 18.58 0.23 9.52
CA ILE A 403 18.86 1.28 10.49
C ILE A 403 20.25 1.83 10.19
N ALA A 404 20.33 3.14 9.99
CA ALA A 404 21.58 3.87 9.95
C ALA A 404 21.93 4.35 11.37
N SER A 405 23.15 4.12 11.82
CA SER A 405 23.62 4.52 13.14
C SER A 405 23.51 6.04 13.33
N GLY A 406 23.87 6.83 12.31
CA GLY A 406 23.75 8.28 12.31
C GLY A 406 22.32 8.76 12.56
N ASP A 407 21.33 8.22 11.85
CA ASP A 407 19.92 8.58 12.04
C ASP A 407 19.41 8.19 13.43
N LEU A 408 19.86 7.04 13.95
CA LEU A 408 19.50 6.57 15.28
C LEU A 408 20.07 7.49 16.38
N VAL A 409 21.29 8.01 16.23
CA VAL A 409 21.86 8.98 17.18
C VAL A 409 20.97 10.21 17.29
N PHE A 410 20.58 10.81 16.16
CA PHE A 410 19.70 11.97 16.15
C PHE A 410 18.32 11.65 16.77
N ALA A 411 17.76 10.48 16.44
CA ALA A 411 16.49 10.04 17.03
C ALA A 411 16.58 9.93 18.57
N LEU A 412 17.67 9.38 19.10
CA LEU A 412 17.86 9.24 20.55
C LEU A 412 18.03 10.60 21.26
N GLU A 413 18.62 11.59 20.61
CA GLU A 413 18.72 12.96 21.15
C GLU A 413 17.35 13.65 21.21
N GLU A 414 16.52 13.50 20.18
CA GLU A 414 15.15 13.99 20.15
C GLU A 414 14.29 13.32 21.23
N LEU A 415 14.36 11.99 21.36
CA LEU A 415 13.65 11.25 22.41
C LEU A 415 14.09 11.67 23.82
N ARG A 416 15.40 11.86 24.03
CA ARG A 416 15.93 12.36 25.31
C ARG A 416 15.37 13.75 25.63
N SER A 417 15.32 14.63 24.64
CA SER A 417 14.78 15.99 24.79
C SER A 417 13.28 15.98 25.10
N ALA A 418 12.56 14.99 24.58
CA ALA A 418 11.16 14.71 24.91
C ALA A 418 10.95 13.99 26.25
N GLY A 419 12.01 13.71 27.02
CA GLY A 419 11.92 13.13 28.36
C GLY A 419 12.14 11.62 28.46
N ALA A 420 12.59 10.95 27.39
CA ALA A 420 12.91 9.52 27.44
C ALA A 420 13.96 9.20 28.51
N SER A 421 13.80 8.05 29.15
CA SER A 421 14.68 7.58 30.21
C SER A 421 16.13 7.46 29.74
N ARG A 422 17.07 7.69 30.67
CA ARG A 422 18.49 7.44 30.42
C ARG A 422 18.77 5.99 30.02
N ARG A 423 17.95 5.04 30.48
CA ARG A 423 18.07 3.62 30.16
C ARG A 423 17.74 3.35 28.69
N LEU A 424 16.60 3.84 28.20
CA LEU A 424 16.23 3.70 26.78
C LEU A 424 17.32 4.27 25.87
N VAL A 425 17.77 5.48 26.20
CA VAL A 425 18.82 6.15 25.44
C VAL A 425 20.14 5.39 25.52
N SER A 426 20.49 4.79 26.67
CA SER A 426 21.69 3.96 26.81
C SER A 426 21.64 2.74 25.89
N ILE A 427 20.54 1.99 25.91
CA ILE A 427 20.37 0.78 25.08
C ILE A 427 20.43 1.16 23.58
N GLY A 428 19.81 2.27 23.20
CA GLY A 428 19.91 2.78 21.83
C GLY A 428 21.34 3.16 21.43
N ASN A 429 22.12 3.74 22.34
CA ASN A 429 23.55 4.01 22.09
C ASN A 429 24.38 2.72 22.01
N ASP A 430 24.00 1.66 22.73
CA ASP A 430 24.63 0.35 22.61
C ASP A 430 24.37 -0.23 21.21
N LEU A 431 23.15 -0.10 20.68
CA LEU A 431 22.80 -0.46 19.30
C LEU A 431 23.62 0.34 18.27
N VAL A 432 23.74 1.66 18.44
CA VAL A 432 24.58 2.52 17.58
C VAL A 432 26.02 2.01 17.54
N ARG A 433 26.62 1.73 18.72
CA ARG A 433 28.00 1.22 18.79
C ARG A 433 28.14 -0.15 18.15
N CYS A 434 27.15 -1.02 18.27
CA CYS A 434 27.17 -2.32 17.59
C CYS A 434 27.19 -2.12 16.08
N ILE A 435 26.29 -1.29 15.54
CA ILE A 435 26.17 -1.01 14.09
C ILE A 435 27.46 -0.36 13.53
N ASP A 436 28.03 0.62 14.22
CA ASP A 436 29.26 1.30 13.79
C ASP A 436 30.49 0.38 13.70
N ASN A 437 30.48 -0.72 14.47
CA ASN A 437 31.57 -1.70 14.49
C ASN A 437 31.35 -2.87 13.52
N LEU A 438 30.26 -2.89 12.75
CA LEU A 438 30.01 -3.95 11.76
C LEU A 438 30.94 -3.82 10.55
N ASP A 439 31.60 -4.91 10.20
CA ASP A 439 32.26 -5.06 8.90
C ASP A 439 31.22 -5.11 7.77
N THR A 440 31.55 -4.52 6.62
CA THR A 440 30.68 -4.61 5.43
C THR A 440 30.53 -6.05 4.95
N GLY A 441 29.30 -6.49 4.72
CA GLY A 441 28.95 -7.85 4.29
C GLY A 441 27.96 -8.56 5.23
N PRO A 442 27.67 -9.84 4.97
CA PRO A 442 26.78 -10.66 5.82
C PRO A 442 27.29 -10.77 7.26
N LEU A 443 26.37 -10.71 8.22
CA LEU A 443 26.70 -10.87 9.63
C LEU A 443 27.16 -12.30 9.95
N LYS A 444 28.05 -12.40 10.95
CA LYS A 444 28.47 -13.67 11.54
C LYS A 444 27.62 -13.97 12.78
N GLY A 445 27.41 -15.25 13.07
CA GLY A 445 26.39 -15.73 14.02
C GLY A 445 26.40 -15.07 15.40
N ASP A 446 27.55 -14.80 16.02
CA ASP A 446 27.59 -14.21 17.36
C ASP A 446 27.03 -12.78 17.40
N LEU A 447 27.22 -12.01 16.32
CA LEU A 447 26.76 -10.61 16.21
C LEU A 447 25.25 -10.51 15.99
N SER A 448 24.62 -11.49 15.34
CA SER A 448 23.17 -11.47 15.15
C SER A 448 22.41 -11.64 16.47
N TYR A 449 22.93 -12.48 17.38
CA TYR A 449 22.33 -12.63 18.71
C TYR A 449 22.53 -11.39 19.58
N GLU A 450 23.72 -10.78 19.54
CA GLU A 450 23.98 -9.52 20.25
C GLU A 450 23.03 -8.40 19.79
N LEU A 451 22.86 -8.23 18.47
CA LEU A 451 21.91 -7.25 17.92
C LEU A 451 20.46 -7.55 18.31
N LEU A 452 20.07 -8.83 18.28
CA LEU A 452 18.73 -9.25 18.68
C LEU A 452 18.46 -8.90 20.15
N ASP A 453 19.37 -9.27 21.05
CA ASP A 453 19.26 -8.99 22.49
C ASP A 453 19.15 -7.48 22.77
N ILE A 454 19.95 -6.66 22.08
CA ILE A 454 19.87 -5.20 22.20
C ILE A 454 18.53 -4.68 21.69
N CYS A 455 18.03 -5.17 20.56
CA CYS A 455 16.75 -4.74 19.99
C CYS A 455 15.56 -5.15 20.88
N GLU A 456 15.57 -6.37 21.43
CA GLU A 456 14.53 -6.84 22.36
C GLU A 456 14.54 -6.07 23.68
N GLU A 457 15.72 -5.76 24.22
CA GLU A 457 15.84 -4.94 25.43
C GLU A 457 15.41 -3.49 25.14
N PHE A 458 15.73 -2.95 23.96
CA PHE A 458 15.24 -1.64 23.53
C PHE A 458 13.72 -1.64 23.42
N GLU A 459 13.11 -2.65 22.80
CA GLU A 459 11.65 -2.78 22.71
C GLU A 459 11.02 -2.83 24.11
N ARG A 460 11.54 -3.68 24.99
CA ARG A 460 11.03 -3.83 26.36
C ARG A 460 11.10 -2.51 27.12
N GLN A 461 12.22 -1.79 27.00
CA GLN A 461 12.38 -0.49 27.64
C GLN A 461 11.48 0.57 27.00
N LEU A 462 11.34 0.57 25.67
CA LEU A 462 10.48 1.50 24.93
C LEU A 462 9.02 1.36 25.34
N GLN A 463 8.57 0.13 25.61
CA GLN A 463 7.21 -0.16 26.09
C GLN A 463 6.97 0.30 27.55
N GLN A 464 8.03 0.46 28.35
CA GLN A 464 7.95 0.89 29.75
C GLN A 464 8.23 2.38 29.94
N ASP A 465 8.85 3.03 28.94
CA ASP A 465 9.24 4.42 29.03
C ASP A 465 8.06 5.35 28.81
N HIS A 466 8.08 6.50 29.48
CA HIS A 466 7.08 7.55 29.34
C HIS A 466 7.79 8.84 28.93
N PHE A 467 7.71 9.18 27.65
CA PHE A 467 8.21 10.44 27.10
C PHE A 467 7.10 11.16 26.35
N ASP A 468 7.29 12.46 26.15
CA ASP A 468 6.29 13.31 25.51
C ASP A 468 6.30 13.10 23.99
N TYR A 469 5.35 12.30 23.51
CA TYR A 469 5.15 12.02 22.09
C TYR A 469 4.74 13.24 21.26
N GLU A 470 4.23 14.32 21.88
CA GLU A 470 3.88 15.56 21.16
C GLU A 470 5.10 16.45 20.97
N VAL A 471 6.08 16.36 21.87
CA VAL A 471 7.35 17.07 21.77
C VAL A 471 8.36 16.33 20.88
N ALA A 472 8.37 14.99 20.93
CA ALA A 472 9.30 14.18 20.14
C ALA A 472 9.10 14.39 18.63
N ALA A 473 10.20 14.58 17.89
CA ALA A 473 10.15 14.71 16.45
C ALA A 473 9.57 13.44 15.78
N PRO A 474 8.67 13.55 14.78
CA PRO A 474 8.04 12.39 14.16
C PRO A 474 9.02 11.34 13.62
N PHE A 475 10.11 11.78 12.99
CA PHE A 475 11.14 10.87 12.46
C PHE A 475 11.82 10.05 13.58
N ALA A 476 12.00 10.63 14.77
CA ALA A 476 12.62 9.96 15.90
C ALA A 476 11.71 8.86 16.45
N ILE A 477 10.41 9.13 16.54
CA ILE A 477 9.39 8.13 16.88
C ILE A 477 9.39 7.01 15.83
N GLU A 478 9.41 7.34 14.54
CA GLU A 478 9.45 6.35 13.46
C GLU A 478 10.69 5.45 13.55
N ILE A 479 11.88 6.02 13.78
CA ILE A 479 13.11 5.23 13.94
C ILE A 479 13.04 4.32 15.18
N ALA A 480 12.60 4.85 16.33
CA ALA A 480 12.48 4.06 17.55
C ALA A 480 11.54 2.85 17.37
N TRP A 481 10.41 3.07 16.68
CA TRP A 481 9.42 2.02 16.44
C TRP A 481 9.74 1.11 15.24
N ARG A 482 10.83 1.38 14.50
CA ARG A 482 11.41 0.41 13.55
C ARG A 482 12.23 -0.67 14.26
N ILE A 483 12.83 -0.37 15.42
CA ILE A 483 13.67 -1.33 16.16
C ILE A 483 12.91 -2.61 16.56
N PRO A 484 11.66 -2.56 17.05
CA PRO A 484 10.88 -3.77 17.29
C PRO A 484 10.62 -4.61 16.04
N ASN A 485 10.44 -3.99 14.86
CA ASN A 485 10.31 -4.74 13.60
C ASN A 485 11.64 -5.37 13.19
N LEU A 486 12.75 -4.70 13.48
CA LEU A 486 14.09 -5.25 13.27
C LEU A 486 14.35 -6.46 14.18
N ALA A 487 13.93 -6.41 15.45
CA ALA A 487 14.00 -7.54 16.38
C ALA A 487 13.26 -8.76 15.82
N LYS A 488 12.05 -8.56 15.28
CA LYS A 488 11.30 -9.64 14.61
C LYS A 488 12.07 -10.24 13.44
N ASN A 489 12.61 -9.40 12.55
CA ASN A 489 13.39 -9.90 11.41
C ASN A 489 14.68 -10.61 11.82
N LEU A 490 15.32 -10.16 12.90
CA LEU A 490 16.51 -10.80 13.49
C LEU A 490 16.20 -12.18 14.08
N ALA A 491 14.98 -12.38 14.58
CA ALA A 491 14.51 -13.65 15.13
C ALA A 491 14.04 -14.65 14.06
N GLU A 492 13.83 -14.20 12.83
CA GLU A 492 13.44 -15.05 11.71
C GLU A 492 14.60 -15.97 11.26
N PRO A 493 14.30 -17.15 10.70
CA PRO A 493 15.32 -18.04 10.15
C PRO A 493 16.18 -17.37 9.06
N ALA A 494 17.45 -17.77 8.96
CA ALA A 494 18.42 -17.19 8.02
C ALA A 494 18.04 -17.32 6.53
N ASN A 495 17.12 -18.22 6.18
CA ASN A 495 16.59 -18.36 4.81
C ASN A 495 15.46 -17.37 4.50
N LYS A 496 14.92 -16.66 5.49
CA LYS A 496 13.89 -15.62 5.31
C LYS A 496 14.50 -14.22 5.19
N PHE A 497 15.57 -13.95 5.92
CA PHE A 497 16.25 -12.65 5.90
C PHE A 497 17.76 -12.78 5.81
N LEU A 498 18.37 -11.98 4.93
CA LEU A 498 19.80 -11.69 4.97
C LEU A 498 20.04 -10.55 5.96
N LEU A 499 20.77 -10.85 7.03
CA LEU A 499 21.25 -9.87 8.01
C LEU A 499 22.65 -9.42 7.58
N TRP A 500 22.82 -8.14 7.22
CA TRP A 500 24.09 -7.66 6.67
C TRP A 500 24.33 -6.16 6.85
N CYS A 501 25.59 -5.75 6.69
CA CYS A 501 26.03 -4.36 6.66
C CYS A 501 26.34 -3.96 5.20
N PRO A 502 25.42 -3.26 4.48
CA PRO A 502 25.65 -2.88 3.09
C PRO A 502 26.77 -1.85 2.92
N GLN A 503 26.93 -0.96 3.91
CA GLN A 503 27.98 0.05 3.98
C GLN A 503 28.23 0.42 5.46
N PRO A 504 29.41 0.97 5.81
CA PRO A 504 29.74 1.29 7.20
C PRO A 504 28.66 2.16 7.88
N GLY A 505 28.26 1.79 9.10
CA GLY A 505 27.22 2.50 9.86
C GLY A 505 25.77 2.15 9.46
N HIS A 506 25.55 1.18 8.57
CA HIS A 506 24.22 0.73 8.18
C HIS A 506 24.04 -0.75 8.49
N PHE A 507 22.97 -1.08 9.21
CA PHE A 507 22.54 -2.46 9.38
C PHE A 507 21.22 -2.69 8.64
N ARG A 508 21.14 -3.78 7.86
CA ARG A 508 19.97 -4.12 7.05
C ARG A 508 19.59 -5.58 7.22
N ALA A 509 18.30 -5.81 7.50
CA ALA A 509 17.64 -7.10 7.37
C ALA A 509 16.88 -7.10 6.03
N THR A 510 17.42 -7.78 5.02
CA THR A 510 16.83 -7.86 3.67
C THR A 510 16.00 -9.12 3.53
N CYS A 511 14.70 -8.99 3.26
CA CYS A 511 13.81 -10.14 3.05
C CYS A 511 14.22 -10.89 1.78
N LEU A 512 14.37 -12.21 1.90
CA LEU A 512 14.73 -13.10 0.80
C LEU A 512 13.48 -13.79 0.22
N ASP A 513 12.45 -13.98 1.04
CA ASP A 513 11.23 -14.71 0.70
C ASP A 513 9.98 -14.05 1.31
N ALA A 514 9.21 -13.35 0.46
CA ALA A 514 7.97 -12.68 0.82
C ALA A 514 6.71 -13.52 0.51
N SER A 515 6.85 -14.80 0.17
CA SER A 515 5.76 -15.67 -0.29
C SER A 515 4.58 -15.72 0.69
N ASP A 516 4.86 -15.95 1.97
CA ASP A 516 3.82 -16.04 3.02
C ASP A 516 3.04 -14.73 3.14
N TRP A 517 3.74 -13.59 3.15
CA TRP A 517 3.13 -12.26 3.23
C TRP A 517 2.26 -11.95 2.01
N ILE A 518 2.70 -12.30 0.79
CA ILE A 518 1.90 -12.14 -0.43
C ILE A 518 0.61 -12.95 -0.33
N ALA A 519 0.70 -14.23 0.08
CA ALA A 519 -0.46 -15.08 0.24
C ALA A 519 -1.44 -14.53 1.29
N GLU A 520 -0.93 -14.00 2.42
CA GLU A 520 -1.73 -13.33 3.44
C GLU A 520 -2.43 -12.07 2.93
N CYS A 521 -1.76 -11.27 2.10
CA CYS A 521 -2.35 -10.08 1.47
C CYS A 521 -3.45 -10.45 0.47
N LEU A 522 -3.31 -11.55 -0.28
CA LEU A 522 -4.28 -12.00 -1.26
C LEU A 522 -5.52 -12.66 -0.64
N LYS A 523 -5.34 -13.38 0.47
CA LYS A 523 -6.38 -14.23 1.10
C LYS A 523 -7.72 -13.54 1.41
N PRO A 524 -7.76 -12.28 1.90
CA PRO A 524 -9.02 -11.59 2.21
C PRO A 524 -9.86 -11.26 0.97
N PHE A 525 -9.24 -11.19 -0.22
CA PHE A 525 -9.94 -10.77 -1.43
C PHE A 525 -10.97 -11.81 -1.91
N GLY A 526 -12.05 -11.31 -2.52
CA GLY A 526 -13.08 -12.15 -3.11
C GLY A 526 -12.57 -12.93 -4.31
N GLY A 527 -11.69 -12.31 -5.10
CA GLY A 527 -10.90 -12.92 -6.16
C GLY A 527 -9.67 -12.08 -6.47
N SER A 528 -8.67 -12.69 -7.12
CA SER A 528 -7.48 -12.00 -7.60
C SER A 528 -7.00 -12.52 -8.96
N ILE A 529 -6.47 -11.62 -9.78
CA ILE A 529 -5.84 -11.93 -11.06
C ILE A 529 -4.42 -11.37 -11.01
N LEU A 530 -3.42 -12.27 -11.02
CA LEU A 530 -2.02 -11.90 -11.15
C LEU A 530 -1.63 -12.08 -12.61
N MET A 531 -1.39 -10.98 -13.33
CA MET A 531 -1.15 -11.02 -14.76
C MET A 531 0.21 -10.46 -15.17
N SER A 532 0.81 -11.07 -16.19
CA SER A 532 2.12 -10.66 -16.73
C SER A 532 2.30 -11.19 -18.15
N ALA A 533 3.25 -10.60 -18.88
CA ALA A 533 3.76 -11.17 -20.13
C ALA A 533 4.53 -12.47 -19.94
N THR A 534 5.23 -12.59 -18.81
CA THR A 534 6.13 -13.69 -18.50
C THR A 534 5.95 -14.08 -17.03
N LEU A 535 5.10 -15.08 -16.77
CA LEU A 535 5.04 -15.78 -15.47
C LEU A 535 5.84 -17.08 -15.51
N THR A 536 6.26 -17.52 -16.69
CA THR A 536 7.02 -18.74 -16.91
C THR A 536 8.44 -18.66 -16.30
N PRO A 537 8.88 -19.66 -15.53
CA PRO A 537 8.14 -20.87 -15.14
C PRO A 537 7.03 -20.60 -14.11
N ILE A 538 5.76 -20.83 -14.49
CA ILE A 538 4.58 -20.47 -13.67
C ILE A 538 4.63 -21.12 -12.29
N GLN A 539 5.18 -22.33 -12.18
CA GLN A 539 5.29 -23.00 -10.90
C GLN A 539 6.24 -22.28 -9.93
N SER A 540 7.36 -21.72 -10.43
CA SER A 540 8.29 -20.93 -9.62
C SER A 540 7.63 -19.64 -9.15
N PHE A 541 6.99 -18.90 -10.08
CA PHE A 541 6.27 -17.68 -9.76
C PHE A 541 5.15 -17.90 -8.72
N ARG A 542 4.41 -18.99 -8.88
CA ARG A 542 3.35 -19.41 -7.96
C ARG A 542 3.90 -19.62 -6.54
N MET A 543 5.01 -20.34 -6.41
CA MET A 543 5.64 -20.59 -5.11
C MET A 543 6.19 -19.29 -4.50
N SER A 544 6.79 -18.39 -5.28
CA SER A 544 7.27 -17.10 -4.78
C SER A 544 6.16 -16.16 -4.30
N CYS A 545 4.91 -16.42 -4.69
CA CYS A 545 3.73 -15.71 -4.17
C CYS A 545 3.02 -16.45 -3.02
N GLY A 546 3.58 -17.57 -2.53
CA GLY A 546 2.97 -18.39 -1.47
C GLY A 546 1.73 -19.14 -1.93
N LEU A 547 1.55 -19.33 -3.24
CA LEU A 547 0.38 -19.99 -3.82
C LEU A 547 0.67 -21.47 -4.11
N THR A 548 -0.40 -22.27 -4.20
CA THR A 548 -0.35 -23.69 -4.51
C THR A 548 -1.25 -24.03 -5.70
N LYS A 549 -1.29 -25.30 -6.12
CA LYS A 549 -2.19 -25.77 -7.18
C LYS A 549 -3.66 -25.74 -6.78
N GLU A 550 -3.92 -25.80 -5.48
CA GLU A 550 -5.23 -25.75 -4.88
C GLU A 550 -5.70 -24.30 -4.69
N SER A 551 -4.78 -23.38 -4.36
CA SER A 551 -5.11 -21.97 -4.13
C SER A 551 -5.02 -21.09 -5.37
N SER A 552 -4.59 -21.61 -6.52
CA SER A 552 -4.55 -20.84 -7.78
C SER A 552 -4.71 -21.65 -9.06
N THR A 553 -5.33 -21.05 -10.07
CA THR A 553 -5.50 -21.57 -11.44
C THR A 553 -4.70 -20.75 -12.43
N THR A 554 -4.64 -21.18 -13.70
CA THR A 554 -3.87 -20.51 -14.75
C THR A 554 -4.74 -20.24 -15.96
N ALA A 555 -4.58 -19.09 -16.59
CA ALA A 555 -5.17 -18.75 -17.88
C ALA A 555 -4.05 -18.24 -18.79
N THR A 556 -3.76 -18.95 -19.88
CA THR A 556 -2.62 -18.64 -20.75
C THR A 556 -3.12 -18.29 -22.15
N GLY A 557 -2.73 -17.11 -22.64
CA GLY A 557 -3.01 -16.67 -24.00
C GLY A 557 -1.87 -17.05 -24.93
N HIS A 558 -2.17 -17.90 -25.91
CA HIS A 558 -1.22 -18.26 -26.96
C HIS A 558 -1.36 -17.30 -28.15
N ALA A 559 -0.22 -16.79 -28.63
CA ALA A 559 -0.15 -15.81 -29.71
C ALA A 559 0.60 -16.39 -30.91
N SER A 560 0.01 -17.37 -31.60
CA SER A 560 0.56 -18.03 -32.80
C SER A 560 1.01 -17.04 -33.88
N TRP A 561 0.36 -15.88 -33.99
CA TRP A 561 0.75 -14.79 -34.89
C TRP A 561 2.10 -14.12 -34.56
N ARG A 562 2.73 -14.47 -33.43
CA ARG A 562 4.12 -14.09 -33.12
C ARG A 562 5.13 -15.11 -33.63
N ASP A 563 4.69 -16.32 -33.95
CA ASP A 563 5.56 -17.32 -34.56
C ASP A 563 6.06 -16.73 -35.88
N ASP A 564 7.38 -16.71 -36.07
CA ASP A 564 8.08 -16.10 -37.20
C ASP A 564 8.02 -14.56 -37.32
N ALA A 565 7.58 -13.84 -36.28
CA ALA A 565 7.53 -12.36 -36.29
C ALA A 565 8.92 -11.68 -36.32
N TYR A 566 9.99 -12.40 -35.98
CA TYR A 566 11.36 -11.91 -36.02
C TYR A 566 12.35 -13.05 -36.29
N SER A 567 13.49 -12.70 -36.91
CA SER A 567 14.63 -13.60 -37.06
C SER A 567 15.62 -13.42 -35.91
N VAL A 568 16.15 -14.52 -35.38
CA VAL A 568 17.16 -14.49 -34.31
C VAL A 568 18.51 -14.91 -34.87
N ALA A 569 19.54 -14.09 -34.65
CA ALA A 569 20.93 -14.42 -34.95
C ALA A 569 21.77 -14.36 -33.67
N ILE A 570 22.72 -15.29 -33.53
CA ILE A 570 23.60 -15.39 -32.36
C ILE A 570 25.05 -15.17 -32.82
N ASP A 571 25.70 -14.13 -32.30
CA ASP A 571 27.12 -13.89 -32.55
C ASP A 571 27.98 -14.78 -31.66
N SER A 572 28.40 -15.93 -32.21
CA SER A 572 29.20 -16.93 -31.50
C SER A 572 30.68 -16.54 -31.29
N ARG A 573 31.10 -15.36 -31.75
CA ARG A 573 32.50 -14.88 -31.63
C ARG A 573 32.78 -14.15 -30.31
N VAL A 574 31.74 -13.86 -29.53
CA VAL A 574 31.80 -13.00 -28.34
C VAL A 574 31.51 -13.82 -27.09
N ASP A 575 32.41 -13.73 -26.09
CA ASP A 575 32.13 -14.18 -24.73
C ASP A 575 31.78 -12.99 -23.85
N THR A 576 30.51 -12.89 -23.45
CA THR A 576 30.00 -11.75 -22.67
C THR A 576 30.16 -11.93 -21.16
N ARG A 577 30.77 -13.02 -20.67
CA ARG A 577 30.99 -13.24 -19.22
C ARG A 577 31.86 -12.12 -18.65
N PHE A 578 31.56 -11.68 -17.43
CA PHE A 578 32.21 -10.52 -16.80
C PHE A 578 33.74 -10.56 -16.84
N LYS A 579 34.34 -11.76 -16.66
CA LYS A 579 35.81 -11.98 -16.68
C LYS A 579 36.45 -12.06 -18.08
N GLN A 580 35.66 -12.12 -19.14
CA GLN A 580 36.14 -12.31 -20.52
C GLN A 580 35.73 -11.19 -21.48
N ARG A 581 34.63 -10.47 -21.18
CA ARG A 581 34.01 -9.52 -22.10
C ARG A 581 34.95 -8.40 -22.58
N ASP A 582 35.94 -8.04 -21.78
CA ASP A 582 36.95 -7.02 -22.12
C ASP A 582 37.77 -7.36 -23.36
N LYS A 583 38.04 -8.65 -23.58
CA LYS A 583 38.73 -9.16 -24.78
C LYS A 583 37.88 -9.10 -26.05
N HIS A 584 36.57 -8.87 -25.92
CA HIS A 584 35.63 -8.92 -27.04
C HIS A 584 34.96 -7.57 -27.34
N TYR A 585 35.34 -6.48 -26.66
CA TYR A 585 34.74 -5.16 -26.89
C TYR A 585 34.84 -4.71 -28.35
N GLU A 586 36.00 -4.90 -28.99
CA GLU A 586 36.19 -4.56 -30.40
C GLU A 586 35.28 -5.40 -31.31
N THR A 587 35.18 -6.71 -31.07
CA THR A 587 34.31 -7.60 -31.85
C THR A 587 32.83 -7.19 -31.73
N THR A 588 32.38 -6.89 -30.52
CA THR A 588 31.01 -6.39 -30.27
C THR A 588 30.78 -5.07 -31.00
N ALA A 589 31.73 -4.13 -30.94
CA ALA A 589 31.66 -2.85 -31.64
C ALA A 589 31.58 -3.00 -33.17
N ARG A 590 32.35 -3.94 -33.74
CA ARG A 590 32.28 -4.29 -35.17
C ARG A 590 30.90 -4.84 -35.55
N THR A 591 30.30 -5.66 -34.69
CA THR A 591 28.93 -6.17 -34.90
C THR A 591 27.90 -5.03 -34.87
N VAL A 592 28.00 -4.10 -33.90
CA VAL A 592 27.13 -2.91 -33.84
C VAL A 592 27.25 -2.08 -35.12
N ALA A 593 28.48 -1.76 -35.56
CA ALA A 593 28.71 -0.97 -36.76
C ALA A 593 28.13 -1.65 -38.01
N ALA A 594 28.32 -2.97 -38.14
CA ALA A 594 27.75 -3.74 -39.25
C ALA A 594 26.21 -3.69 -39.26
N LEU A 595 25.57 -3.88 -38.10
CA LEU A 595 24.10 -3.79 -37.98
C LEU A 595 23.58 -2.40 -38.39
N CYS A 596 24.27 -1.33 -37.97
CA CYS A 596 23.90 0.03 -38.33
C CYS A 596 24.06 0.29 -39.83
N SER A 597 25.12 -0.24 -40.46
CA SER A 597 25.33 -0.09 -41.91
C SER A 597 24.28 -0.83 -42.75
N GLU A 598 23.82 -2.00 -42.31
CA GLU A 598 22.76 -2.78 -42.97
C GLU A 598 21.37 -2.17 -42.73
N SER A 599 21.19 -1.47 -41.61
CA SER A 599 19.93 -0.81 -41.23
C SER A 599 19.88 0.67 -41.64
N ALA A 600 20.58 1.05 -42.72
CA ALA A 600 20.76 2.46 -43.10
C ALA A 600 19.42 3.25 -43.14
N GLY A 601 19.33 4.30 -42.33
CA GLY A 601 18.13 5.14 -42.20
C GLY A 601 17.16 4.71 -41.09
N ALA A 602 17.43 3.61 -40.39
CA ALA A 602 16.70 3.18 -39.19
C ALA A 602 17.67 2.91 -38.03
N PRO A 603 17.39 3.43 -36.83
CA PRO A 603 18.25 3.22 -35.66
C PRO A 603 18.22 1.76 -35.19
N VAL A 604 19.37 1.25 -34.74
CA VAL A 604 19.49 -0.05 -34.09
C VAL A 604 19.44 0.12 -32.57
N ALA A 605 18.57 -0.63 -31.89
CA ALA A 605 18.57 -0.66 -30.41
C ALA A 605 19.56 -1.71 -29.90
N VAL A 606 20.51 -1.30 -29.06
CA VAL A 606 21.55 -2.19 -28.50
C VAL A 606 21.45 -2.18 -26.97
N PHE A 607 21.10 -3.32 -26.40
CA PHE A 607 20.90 -3.48 -24.96
C PHE A 607 22.14 -4.06 -24.28
N PHE A 608 22.65 -3.38 -23.26
CA PHE A 608 23.83 -3.78 -22.48
C PHE A 608 23.45 -4.11 -21.03
N ALA A 609 24.22 -5.01 -20.41
CA ALA A 609 24.06 -5.34 -18.99
C ALA A 609 24.50 -4.22 -18.02
N SER A 610 25.32 -3.26 -18.46
CA SER A 610 25.72 -2.12 -17.60
C SER A 610 26.21 -0.92 -18.41
N TYR A 611 26.13 0.28 -17.81
CA TYR A 611 26.67 1.51 -18.39
C TYR A 611 28.15 1.38 -18.74
N GLN A 612 28.96 0.82 -17.84
CA GLN A 612 30.38 0.64 -18.09
C GLN A 612 30.64 -0.22 -19.33
N TYR A 613 29.82 -1.26 -19.56
CA TYR A 613 29.99 -2.11 -20.72
C TYR A 613 29.60 -1.37 -22.00
N ALA A 614 28.49 -0.63 -21.98
CA ALA A 614 28.03 0.20 -23.09
C ALA A 614 29.07 1.28 -23.47
N GLU A 615 29.62 1.99 -22.48
CA GLU A 615 30.65 3.02 -22.67
C GLU A 615 31.93 2.43 -23.28
N ASN A 616 32.38 1.28 -22.79
CA ASN A 616 33.56 0.61 -23.32
C ASN A 616 33.36 0.23 -24.79
N VAL A 617 32.23 -0.40 -25.15
CA VAL A 617 31.95 -0.78 -26.54
C VAL A 617 31.75 0.44 -27.44
N ARG A 618 31.12 1.51 -26.93
CA ARG A 618 30.96 2.77 -27.66
C ARG A 618 32.30 3.37 -28.07
N ALA A 619 33.28 3.38 -27.16
CA ALA A 619 34.61 3.90 -27.46
C ALA A 619 35.30 3.14 -28.61
N TYR A 620 35.15 1.82 -28.68
CA TYR A 620 35.65 1.04 -29.82
C TYR A 620 34.85 1.32 -31.10
N ALA A 621 33.53 1.47 -31.02
CA ALA A 621 32.68 1.74 -32.18
C ALA A 621 33.00 3.11 -32.80
N GLU A 622 33.15 4.16 -31.98
CA GLU A 622 33.55 5.51 -32.41
C GLU A 622 34.96 5.52 -33.02
N ALA A 623 35.88 4.67 -32.54
CA ALA A 623 37.21 4.53 -33.11
C ALA A 623 37.21 3.78 -34.46
N LEU A 624 36.29 2.84 -34.65
CA LEU A 624 36.12 2.07 -35.89
C LEU A 624 35.45 2.89 -36.99
N ASP A 625 34.44 3.69 -36.62
CA ASP A 625 33.73 4.59 -37.52
C ASP A 625 33.38 5.92 -36.80
N PRO A 626 34.18 6.98 -37.03
CA PRO A 626 33.93 8.30 -36.44
C PRO A 626 32.63 8.98 -36.87
N HIS A 627 31.96 8.47 -37.92
CA HIS A 627 30.68 9.00 -38.39
C HIS A 627 29.46 8.30 -37.78
N LEU A 628 29.67 7.18 -37.07
CA LEU A 628 28.61 6.43 -36.43
C LEU A 628 28.06 7.20 -35.22
N ARG A 629 26.78 7.59 -35.28
CA ARG A 629 26.13 8.37 -34.23
C ARG A 629 25.51 7.44 -33.20
N ILE A 630 26.14 7.33 -32.03
CA ILE A 630 25.68 6.49 -30.94
C ILE A 630 25.15 7.34 -29.80
N SER A 631 23.89 7.13 -29.44
CA SER A 631 23.29 7.74 -28.25
C SER A 631 23.23 6.73 -27.11
N LEU A 632 23.95 7.02 -26.02
CA LEU A 632 23.87 6.26 -24.78
C LEU A 632 22.78 6.86 -23.90
N GLN A 633 21.90 6.00 -23.34
CA GLN A 633 20.86 6.48 -22.42
C GLN A 633 21.45 7.29 -21.24
N PRO A 634 20.81 8.40 -20.83
CA PRO A 634 21.29 9.21 -19.72
C PRO A 634 20.96 8.57 -18.36
N ARG A 635 21.64 9.04 -17.30
CA ARG A 635 21.44 8.57 -15.92
C ARG A 635 20.56 9.56 -15.14
N GLY A 636 19.61 9.05 -14.36
CA GLY A 636 18.89 9.84 -13.35
C GLY A 636 17.99 10.95 -13.89
N VAL A 637 17.46 10.77 -15.10
CA VAL A 637 16.55 11.74 -15.75
C VAL A 637 15.08 11.43 -15.46
N ASP A 638 14.21 12.40 -15.66
CA ASP A 638 12.77 12.23 -15.48
C ASP A 638 12.08 11.57 -16.70
N LEU A 639 10.75 11.35 -16.61
CA LEU A 639 9.97 10.71 -17.69
C LEU A 639 9.89 11.55 -18.98
N ALA A 640 9.92 12.88 -18.87
CA ALA A 640 9.85 13.77 -20.03
C ALA A 640 11.19 13.76 -20.78
N GLU A 641 12.29 13.87 -20.02
CA GLU A 641 13.66 13.74 -20.55
C GLU A 641 13.92 12.34 -21.13
N GLN A 642 13.34 11.30 -20.52
CA GLN A 642 13.38 9.94 -21.07
C GLN A 642 12.69 9.84 -22.43
N ALA A 643 11.48 10.41 -22.57
CA ALA A 643 10.75 10.41 -23.84
C ALA A 643 11.51 11.23 -24.90
N GLU A 644 12.03 12.40 -24.52
CA GLU A 644 12.82 13.26 -25.41
C GLU A 644 14.08 12.55 -25.91
N PHE A 645 14.82 11.86 -25.05
CA PHE A 645 15.99 11.07 -25.44
C PHE A 645 15.64 10.02 -26.49
N ILE A 646 14.55 9.27 -26.28
CA ILE A 646 14.12 8.24 -27.23
C ILE A 646 13.72 8.87 -28.56
N GLU A 647 12.92 9.94 -28.55
CA GLU A 647 12.50 10.62 -29.78
C GLU A 647 13.68 11.20 -30.57
N GLN A 648 14.57 11.93 -29.91
CA GLN A 648 15.76 12.50 -30.55
C GLN A 648 16.69 11.40 -31.05
N GLY A 649 16.90 10.36 -30.24
CA GLY A 649 17.75 9.23 -30.59
C GLY A 649 17.23 8.45 -31.79
N LEU A 650 15.92 8.25 -31.89
CA LEU A 650 15.30 7.57 -33.03
C LEU A 650 15.38 8.40 -34.33
N LEU A 651 15.50 9.73 -34.23
CA LEU A 651 15.61 10.63 -35.37
C LEU A 651 17.06 10.84 -35.82
N MET A 652 17.99 10.91 -34.88
CA MET A 652 19.33 11.47 -35.11
C MET A 652 20.47 10.45 -34.99
N SER A 653 20.22 9.28 -34.39
CA SER A 653 21.26 8.30 -34.08
C SER A 653 21.17 7.07 -34.97
N ASP A 654 22.32 6.45 -35.23
CA ASP A 654 22.42 5.18 -35.94
C ASP A 654 22.26 4.00 -34.96
N ALA A 655 22.72 4.18 -33.71
CA ALA A 655 22.51 3.23 -32.63
C ALA A 655 22.04 3.90 -31.32
N LEU A 656 21.12 3.22 -30.63
CA LEU A 656 20.66 3.56 -29.29
C LEU A 656 21.20 2.54 -28.30
N PHE A 657 22.11 2.96 -27.41
CA PHE A 657 22.66 2.12 -26.36
C PHE A 657 21.79 2.25 -25.11
N LEU A 658 21.09 1.15 -24.80
CA LEU A 658 20.16 1.03 -23.69
C LEU A 658 20.69 0.04 -22.65
N ILE A 659 20.31 0.20 -21.39
CA ILE A 659 20.73 -0.70 -20.29
C ILE A 659 19.58 -1.61 -19.89
N LEU A 660 19.83 -2.92 -19.87
CA LEU A 660 18.89 -3.93 -19.41
C LEU A 660 18.51 -3.67 -17.95
N GLY A 661 17.23 -3.83 -17.61
CA GLY A 661 16.71 -3.56 -16.26
C GLY A 661 16.58 -2.06 -15.90
N SER A 662 16.80 -1.16 -16.87
CA SER A 662 16.48 0.26 -16.69
C SER A 662 15.06 0.61 -17.15
N SER A 663 14.54 1.76 -16.71
CA SER A 663 13.21 2.28 -17.13
C SER A 663 13.05 2.41 -18.66
N TYR A 664 14.16 2.52 -19.40
CA TYR A 664 14.20 2.59 -20.85
C TYR A 664 13.99 1.24 -21.53
N ALA A 665 14.52 0.17 -20.94
CA ALA A 665 14.39 -1.19 -21.46
C ALA A 665 12.97 -1.75 -21.27
N GLU A 666 12.19 -1.17 -20.36
CA GLU A 666 10.80 -1.56 -20.09
C GLU A 666 9.79 -0.69 -20.87
N GLY A 667 10.21 0.44 -21.43
CA GLY A 667 9.42 1.36 -22.27
C GLY A 667 9.45 1.02 -23.77
N VAL A 668 9.63 -0.27 -24.12
CA VAL A 668 9.82 -0.75 -25.51
C VAL A 668 8.69 -0.32 -26.44
N ASP A 669 7.50 -0.02 -25.93
CA ASP A 669 6.37 0.48 -26.71
C ASP A 669 6.74 1.74 -27.52
N GLN A 670 7.63 2.61 -27.03
CA GLN A 670 8.08 3.80 -27.76
C GLN A 670 9.02 3.47 -28.94
N LEU A 671 9.67 2.31 -28.90
CA LEU A 671 10.51 1.78 -29.98
C LEU A 671 9.67 1.04 -31.04
N GLY A 672 8.46 0.61 -30.68
CA GLY A 672 7.56 -0.15 -31.53
C GLY A 672 7.28 0.55 -32.86
N GLY A 673 7.50 -0.16 -33.97
CA GLY A 673 7.29 0.35 -35.33
C GLY A 673 8.34 1.37 -35.81
N LYS A 674 9.30 1.76 -34.97
CA LYS A 674 10.40 2.69 -35.30
C LYS A 674 11.78 2.01 -35.31
N VAL A 675 11.93 0.92 -34.55
CA VAL A 675 13.13 0.07 -34.54
C VAL A 675 12.82 -1.27 -35.20
N HIS A 676 13.63 -1.66 -36.17
CA HIS A 676 13.51 -2.95 -36.87
C HIS A 676 14.54 -3.99 -36.42
N THR A 677 15.62 -3.54 -35.78
CA THR A 677 16.73 -4.41 -35.36
C THR A 677 17.11 -4.09 -33.92
N ALA A 678 17.15 -5.14 -33.10
CA ALA A 678 17.60 -5.07 -31.73
C ALA A 678 18.73 -6.07 -31.50
N MET A 679 19.76 -5.64 -30.77
CA MET A 679 20.88 -6.47 -30.34
C MET A 679 20.91 -6.53 -28.82
N VAL A 680 21.06 -7.72 -28.25
CA VAL A 680 21.21 -7.91 -26.80
C VAL A 680 22.65 -8.36 -26.51
N VAL A 681 23.40 -7.53 -25.80
CA VAL A 681 24.82 -7.74 -25.50
C VAL A 681 24.99 -8.36 -24.12
N GLY A 682 24.96 -9.69 -24.10
CA GLY A 682 25.07 -10.52 -22.91
C GLY A 682 23.71 -10.78 -22.24
N PRO A 683 23.64 -11.78 -21.35
CA PRO A 683 22.39 -12.10 -20.67
C PRO A 683 22.03 -10.99 -19.65
N ALA A 684 20.72 -10.75 -19.47
CA ALA A 684 20.19 -9.89 -18.42
C ALA A 684 20.31 -10.56 -17.04
N LEU A 685 21.54 -10.86 -16.61
CA LEU A 685 21.78 -11.48 -15.32
C LEU A 685 21.74 -10.42 -14.21
N PRO A 686 21.14 -10.75 -13.05
CA PRO A 686 21.27 -9.93 -11.86
C PRO A 686 22.73 -9.65 -11.53
N GLU A 687 22.99 -8.51 -10.91
CA GLU A 687 24.31 -8.21 -10.37
C GLU A 687 24.69 -9.26 -9.30
N VAL A 688 25.94 -9.72 -9.33
CA VAL A 688 26.47 -10.60 -8.28
C VAL A 688 26.69 -9.75 -7.04
N ASN A 689 25.83 -9.94 -6.04
CA ASN A 689 25.89 -9.23 -4.76
C ASN A 689 25.44 -10.16 -3.63
N ALA A 690 25.68 -9.73 -2.38
CA ALA A 690 25.38 -10.53 -1.19
C ALA A 690 23.90 -10.95 -1.09
N VAL A 691 22.97 -10.13 -1.58
CA VAL A 691 21.54 -10.46 -1.59
C VAL A 691 21.24 -11.60 -2.56
N GLN A 692 21.80 -11.56 -3.76
CA GLN A 692 21.62 -12.64 -4.74
C GLN A 692 22.27 -13.95 -4.28
N ASP A 693 23.47 -13.88 -3.68
CA ASP A 693 24.13 -15.05 -3.10
C ASP A 693 23.27 -15.67 -1.99
N ALA A 694 22.73 -14.85 -1.08
CA ALA A 694 21.84 -15.31 -0.02
C ALA A 694 20.52 -15.90 -0.56
N LYS A 695 19.92 -15.30 -1.60
CA LYS A 695 18.73 -15.87 -2.27
C LYS A 695 19.02 -17.25 -2.86
N MET A 696 20.19 -17.44 -3.48
CA MET A 696 20.61 -18.74 -4.04
C MET A 696 20.86 -19.78 -2.95
N GLU A 697 21.45 -19.39 -1.82
CA GLU A 697 21.69 -20.29 -0.68
C GLU A 697 20.38 -20.68 0.03
N ALA A 698 19.45 -19.73 0.20
CA ALA A 698 18.16 -19.95 0.84
C ALA A 698 17.23 -20.83 -0.02
N HIS A 699 17.32 -20.69 -1.35
CA HIS A 699 16.50 -21.39 -2.33
C HIS A 699 17.38 -21.96 -3.45
N PRO A 700 18.15 -23.03 -3.18
CA PRO A 700 18.93 -23.69 -4.22
C PRO A 700 17.96 -24.13 -5.30
N SER A 701 18.10 -23.54 -6.49
CA SER A 701 17.27 -23.86 -7.64
C SER A 701 17.42 -25.36 -7.91
N PHE A 702 16.30 -26.10 -7.96
CA PHE A 702 16.29 -27.52 -8.30
C PHE A 702 16.74 -27.77 -9.75
#